data_AF-A0A9D5VHS6-F1
#
_entry.id   AF-A0A9D5VHS6-F1
#
_cell.length_a   1.000
_cell.length_b   1.000
_cell.length_c   1.000
_cell.angle_alpha   90.00
_cell.angle_beta   90.00
_cell.angle_gamma   90.00
#
_symmetry.space_group_name_H-M   'P 1'
#
loop_
_entity.id
_entity.type
_entity.pdbx_description
1 polymer ?
#
loop_
_entity_poly.entity_id
_entity_poly.type
_entity_poly.pdbx_seq_one_letter_code
_entity_poly.pdbx_strand_id
1 'polypeptide(L)'
;MKMKGSALVLLLALIAISFLAYSCIKKNSGGVRSVSRDSGNGNKNYWNSVDVGFGRVLHDNPRILSGNPDLQEGVDFSTFLTREQDFITTGTVLENSCSATVFEINYNYYQCFKVLQASDATPLLPVYGRWAFDPSSNEFLEVHTYYHVNKVVGKFQELLAELYTRGNPRGAANGGGGNYLTSIPPNLYSSKAYWLESELMVYSNCTTEESKNEYAYYDPVLNYLCLPKHPDFTTLYASQDPTVIYHEVQHAFASLLFNLRGRAAAMTSANAKLIMGLGGAHEGSALGEGLSDFVSYMMNQRTHIGEWGIGLLGASRPMSEEDPMHIPGISRDDDSRLSYPFYVNYDPNFPKEPGEVPHYSGSIVAHFLVALVDELTSICGIDRGKAINYVYQAIMEALVELGDVTAKGSSNMAAGDVDRVNMSSLLDARGAYLSAQWIRAINPLNYRRFFQTFAKYMNTYLSNASIIACTSSTYNQDKLEKLLDKYGLLLFRSYNDNGNGLSAGHSGTLTKVNSINRQRSVLISKDYISLTPESTKAYVFDVAENMGGIVSTLRSSGLITNVSPLIPGSLHYNNGNGKISPGEIVGILPVLKNSSNSIMAGVQVLANDWDHGRLSDWTPLPAAYPSGDSKAIYSGDLKICNTFEDKFPLESEGAANTINASATPVAGDCEYITRMNGVHKSCSLTQTNSAASDYCSLSNNEMNTAQMRQEMLMPVCVVQYRDVNETKWISQKAFRESVGFDQSKCLISDSPFDCFVRAIPGGDQALYSKINPNSTWAKSVVAEGSLPNFASWNLLLFEINPRVPPGTTFDCRLRARFTNCDDCWHDKSRSDGDDYLDYEYSGGNPYKIIHFQFTITD
;
A
#
# COMPACT_ATOMS: atom_id res chain seq x y z
N MET A 1 -27.99 -58.39 -49.64
CA MET A 1 -26.97 -59.46 -49.73
C MET A 1 -25.61 -58.88 -49.36
N LYS A 2 -25.11 -59.26 -48.19
CA LYS A 2 -23.71 -59.29 -47.69
C LYS A 2 -22.74 -58.14 -48.00
N MET A 3 -22.64 -57.26 -47.00
CA MET A 3 -21.42 -56.79 -46.30
C MET A 3 -20.05 -56.85 -47.02
N LYS A 4 -19.38 -55.69 -47.04
CA LYS A 4 -17.94 -55.58 -46.75
C LYS A 4 -17.73 -54.61 -45.58
N GLY A 5 -17.89 -55.13 -44.37
CA GLY A 5 -17.67 -54.46 -43.08
C GLY A 5 -16.20 -54.35 -42.68
N SER A 6 -15.29 -54.10 -43.62
CA SER A 6 -13.85 -54.08 -43.32
C SER A 6 -13.24 -52.68 -43.31
N ALA A 7 -13.89 -51.67 -43.90
CA ALA A 7 -13.37 -50.29 -43.90
C ALA A 7 -13.78 -49.49 -42.65
N LEU A 8 -14.99 -49.72 -42.11
CA LEU A 8 -15.46 -49.04 -40.90
C LEU A 8 -14.75 -49.56 -39.63
N VAL A 9 -14.36 -50.83 -39.62
CA VAL A 9 -13.58 -51.43 -38.51
C VAL A 9 -12.14 -50.91 -38.53
N LEU A 10 -11.55 -50.62 -39.70
CA LEU A 10 -10.21 -50.04 -39.77
C LEU A 10 -10.18 -48.57 -39.34
N LEU A 11 -11.21 -47.79 -39.66
CA LEU A 11 -11.32 -46.39 -39.24
C LEU A 11 -11.61 -46.27 -37.73
N LEU A 12 -12.42 -47.17 -37.16
CA LEU A 12 -12.65 -47.24 -35.71
C LEU A 12 -11.44 -47.80 -34.95
N ALA A 13 -10.67 -48.73 -35.54
CA ALA A 13 -9.43 -49.22 -34.95
C ALA A 13 -8.29 -48.17 -34.97
N LEU A 14 -8.21 -47.33 -36.01
CA LEU A 14 -7.24 -46.23 -36.06
C LEU A 14 -7.60 -45.11 -35.06
N ILE A 15 -8.89 -44.80 -34.87
CA ILE A 15 -9.33 -43.88 -33.82
C ILE A 15 -9.11 -44.47 -32.42
N ALA A 16 -9.29 -45.79 -32.23
CA ALA A 16 -9.01 -46.45 -30.95
C ALA A 16 -7.51 -46.57 -30.62
N ILE A 17 -6.63 -46.69 -31.62
CA ILE A 17 -5.17 -46.75 -31.42
C ILE A 17 -4.56 -45.36 -31.19
N SER A 18 -5.15 -44.29 -31.74
CA SER A 18 -4.76 -42.91 -31.40
C SER A 18 -5.14 -42.50 -29.96
N PHE A 19 -6.06 -43.21 -29.31
CA PHE A 19 -6.42 -43.00 -27.90
C PHE A 19 -5.60 -43.85 -26.90
N LEU A 20 -4.72 -44.75 -27.35
CA LEU A 20 -3.97 -45.66 -26.47
C LEU A 20 -2.45 -45.40 -26.40
N ALA A 21 -1.94 -44.34 -27.04
CA ALA A 21 -0.51 -43.97 -27.00
C ALA A 21 -0.20 -42.63 -26.28
N TYR A 22 -1.19 -41.99 -25.65
CA TYR A 22 -1.00 -40.82 -24.78
C TYR A 22 -1.27 -41.21 -23.31
N SER A 23 -0.45 -42.11 -22.77
CA SER A 23 -0.48 -42.42 -21.34
C SER A 23 0.93 -42.63 -20.79
N CYS A 24 1.78 -41.61 -20.98
CA CYS A 24 2.94 -41.33 -20.15
C CYS A 24 3.16 -39.81 -20.09
N ILE A 25 2.17 -39.09 -19.56
CA ILE A 25 2.34 -37.74 -19.04
C ILE A 25 1.94 -37.81 -17.57
N LYS A 26 2.89 -37.49 -16.69
CA LYS A 26 2.66 -37.39 -15.24
C LYS A 26 1.56 -36.34 -15.00
N LYS A 27 0.39 -36.79 -14.59
CA LYS A 27 -0.65 -35.94 -13.99
C LYS A 27 -0.07 -35.30 -12.74
N ASN A 28 0.08 -33.98 -12.75
CA ASN A 28 0.14 -33.18 -11.53
C ASN A 28 -1.20 -33.34 -10.80
N SER A 29 -1.11 -33.57 -9.50
CA SER A 29 -2.14 -34.09 -8.61
C SER A 29 -3.21 -33.04 -8.28
N GLY A 30 -4.26 -32.99 -9.09
CA GLY A 30 -5.62 -32.53 -8.71
C GLY A 30 -6.56 -33.71 -8.45
N GLY A 31 -6.03 -34.81 -7.92
CA GLY A 31 -6.81 -36.00 -7.62
C GLY A 31 -7.39 -35.93 -6.22
N VAL A 32 -8.72 -35.96 -6.12
CA VAL A 32 -9.43 -36.43 -4.93
C VAL A 32 -8.74 -37.72 -4.49
N ARG A 33 -7.90 -37.66 -3.45
CA ARG A 33 -7.40 -38.85 -2.79
C ARG A 33 -8.63 -39.53 -2.21
N SER A 34 -9.02 -40.67 -2.77
CA SER A 34 -9.90 -41.59 -2.06
C SER A 34 -9.18 -41.98 -0.78
N VAL A 35 -9.53 -41.35 0.34
CA VAL A 35 -9.19 -41.85 1.66
C VAL A 35 -9.87 -43.21 1.73
N SER A 36 -9.09 -44.30 1.73
CA SER A 36 -9.65 -45.58 2.10
C SER A 36 -10.25 -45.38 3.49
N ARG A 37 -11.56 -45.58 3.61
CA ARG A 37 -12.23 -45.78 4.89
C ARG A 37 -11.65 -47.03 5.54
N ASP A 38 -10.45 -46.92 6.10
CA ASP A 38 -10.02 -47.80 7.17
C ASP A 38 -10.71 -47.28 8.43
N SER A 39 -11.53 -48.16 8.98
CA SER A 39 -12.25 -48.03 10.23
C SER A 39 -11.39 -47.42 11.36
N GLY A 40 -11.80 -46.24 11.85
CA GLY A 40 -11.82 -45.91 13.29
C GLY A 40 -10.52 -45.75 14.08
N ASN A 41 -9.33 -45.71 13.46
CA ASN A 41 -8.09 -45.41 14.20
C ASN A 41 -7.34 -44.25 13.55
N GLY A 42 -7.44 -43.05 14.15
CA GLY A 42 -6.63 -41.89 13.77
C GLY A 42 -5.12 -42.16 13.90
N ASN A 43 -4.31 -41.45 13.12
CA ASN A 43 -2.87 -41.57 13.20
C ASN A 43 -2.36 -40.94 14.49
N LYS A 44 -1.66 -41.75 15.30
CA LYS A 44 -1.08 -41.29 16.55
C LYS A 44 0.00 -40.23 16.28
N ASN A 45 -0.06 -39.11 17.02
CA ASN A 45 0.97 -38.07 17.01
C ASN A 45 1.57 -37.90 18.40
N TYR A 46 2.20 -38.96 18.91
CA TYR A 46 2.89 -38.93 20.20
C TYR A 46 4.40 -39.07 19.99
N TRP A 47 5.20 -38.63 20.96
CA TRP A 47 6.67 -38.71 20.90
C TRP A 47 7.20 -40.11 20.55
N ASN A 48 6.52 -41.20 20.92
CA ASN A 48 6.97 -42.56 20.60
C ASN A 48 6.60 -43.04 19.18
N SER A 49 5.97 -42.18 18.36
CA SER A 49 5.47 -42.49 17.01
C SER A 49 6.26 -41.83 15.87
N VAL A 50 7.32 -41.08 16.19
CA VAL A 50 8.17 -40.34 15.26
C VAL A 50 9.64 -40.42 15.70
N ASP A 51 10.54 -40.06 14.80
CA ASP A 51 11.98 -39.95 15.05
C ASP A 51 12.37 -38.62 15.72
N VAL A 52 13.61 -38.55 16.20
CA VAL A 52 14.18 -37.31 16.77
C VAL A 52 14.21 -36.21 15.72
N GLY A 53 13.69 -35.03 16.07
CA GLY A 53 13.52 -33.87 15.21
C GLY A 53 12.24 -33.87 14.37
N PHE A 54 11.42 -34.93 14.45
CA PHE A 54 10.20 -35.08 13.66
C PHE A 54 8.93 -34.91 14.49
N GLY A 55 7.83 -34.63 13.77
CA GLY A 55 6.45 -34.54 14.24
C GLY A 55 5.49 -34.97 13.14
N ARG A 56 4.22 -34.60 13.26
CA ARG A 56 3.23 -34.65 12.17
C ARG A 56 2.40 -33.39 12.21
N VAL A 57 2.03 -32.90 11.04
CA VAL A 57 1.23 -31.67 10.88
C VAL A 57 0.05 -31.89 9.94
N LEU A 58 -0.91 -30.95 9.93
CA LEU A 58 -1.94 -30.91 8.90
C LEU A 58 -1.35 -30.30 7.62
N HIS A 59 -1.15 -31.08 6.57
CA HIS A 59 -0.58 -30.52 5.33
C HIS A 59 -1.54 -29.57 4.57
N ASP A 60 -2.82 -29.60 4.92
CA ASP A 60 -3.88 -28.76 4.38
C ASP A 60 -4.94 -28.53 5.47
N ASN A 61 -5.94 -27.69 5.22
CA ASN A 61 -6.97 -27.41 6.22
C ASN A 61 -7.93 -28.60 6.43
N PRO A 62 -8.55 -28.71 7.62
CA PRO A 62 -9.44 -29.84 7.97
C PRO A 62 -10.60 -30.11 7.00
N ARG A 63 -11.25 -29.09 6.44
CA ARG A 63 -12.34 -29.29 5.45
C ARG A 63 -11.85 -30.05 4.21
N ILE A 64 -10.60 -29.84 3.84
CA ILE A 64 -10.05 -30.40 2.61
C ILE A 64 -9.44 -31.77 2.87
N LEU A 65 -8.75 -31.93 4.00
CA LEU A 65 -8.26 -33.23 4.44
C LEU A 65 -9.41 -34.22 4.67
N SER A 66 -10.56 -33.75 5.16
CA SER A 66 -11.75 -34.59 5.34
C SER A 66 -12.55 -34.85 4.06
N GLY A 67 -12.39 -34.00 3.04
CA GLY A 67 -13.26 -33.98 1.85
C GLY A 67 -14.71 -33.56 2.16
N ASN A 68 -14.95 -32.91 3.31
CA ASN A 68 -16.26 -32.43 3.74
C ASN A 68 -16.26 -30.90 3.82
N PRO A 69 -16.89 -30.18 2.87
CA PRO A 69 -16.98 -28.72 2.93
C PRO A 69 -17.81 -28.21 4.11
N ASP A 70 -18.72 -29.03 4.64
CA ASP A 70 -19.61 -28.68 5.76
C ASP A 70 -19.04 -29.10 7.13
N LEU A 71 -17.75 -29.44 7.19
CA LEU A 71 -17.08 -29.87 8.43
C LEU A 71 -17.24 -28.80 9.51
N GLN A 72 -17.69 -29.23 10.68
CA GLN A 72 -17.88 -28.41 11.89
C GLN A 72 -16.67 -28.54 12.82
N GLU A 73 -16.60 -27.69 13.84
CA GLU A 73 -15.59 -27.81 14.89
C GLU A 73 -15.75 -29.08 15.75
N GLY A 74 -14.78 -29.36 16.64
CA GLY A 74 -14.82 -30.52 17.54
C GLY A 74 -14.48 -31.87 16.88
N VAL A 75 -13.83 -31.83 15.71
CA VAL A 75 -13.40 -33.02 14.96
C VAL A 75 -12.07 -33.57 15.49
N ASP A 76 -11.89 -34.88 15.38
CA ASP A 76 -10.63 -35.54 15.74
C ASP A 76 -9.59 -35.36 14.62
N PHE A 77 -8.69 -34.38 14.77
CA PHE A 77 -7.64 -34.09 13.79
C PHE A 77 -6.62 -35.22 13.61
N SER A 78 -6.54 -36.18 14.53
CA SER A 78 -5.66 -37.35 14.34
C SER A 78 -6.06 -38.18 13.11
N THR A 79 -7.32 -38.10 12.69
CA THR A 79 -7.83 -38.74 11.47
C THR A 79 -7.37 -38.06 10.18
N PHE A 80 -6.85 -36.83 10.25
CA PHE A 80 -6.41 -36.04 9.10
C PHE A 80 -4.89 -35.99 8.92
N LEU A 81 -4.14 -36.42 9.94
CA LEU A 81 -2.68 -36.54 9.84
C LEU A 81 -2.29 -37.66 8.86
N THR A 82 -1.16 -37.48 8.17
CA THR A 82 -0.59 -38.56 7.34
C THR A 82 0.19 -39.56 8.21
N ARG A 83 0.49 -40.74 7.67
CA ARG A 83 1.37 -41.71 8.36
C ARG A 83 2.84 -41.27 8.33
N GLU A 84 3.20 -40.53 7.30
CA GLU A 84 4.53 -39.93 7.14
C GLU A 84 4.79 -38.95 8.29
N GLN A 85 6.07 -38.80 8.62
CA GLN A 85 6.52 -37.87 9.65
C GLN A 85 7.15 -36.66 8.98
N ASP A 86 6.97 -35.49 9.57
CA ASP A 86 7.47 -34.21 9.10
C ASP A 86 8.71 -33.82 9.90
N PHE A 87 9.78 -33.42 9.21
CA PHE A 87 10.90 -32.79 9.89
C PHE A 87 10.45 -31.43 10.42
N ILE A 88 10.56 -31.25 11.73
CA ILE A 88 10.23 -29.99 12.40
C ILE A 88 11.53 -29.22 12.62
N THR A 89 12.34 -29.64 13.60
CA THR A 89 13.64 -29.03 13.89
C THR A 89 14.46 -29.93 14.80
N THR A 90 15.80 -29.84 14.72
CA THR A 90 16.71 -30.44 15.71
C THR A 90 16.98 -29.50 16.90
N GLY A 91 16.41 -28.29 16.89
CA GLY A 91 16.53 -27.32 17.97
C GLY A 91 15.87 -27.78 19.27
N THR A 92 16.18 -27.07 20.36
CA THR A 92 15.58 -27.31 21.69
C THR A 92 14.29 -26.51 21.90
N VAL A 93 13.99 -25.57 21.02
CA VAL A 93 12.80 -24.71 21.00
C VAL A 93 12.38 -24.47 19.54
N LEU A 94 11.14 -23.98 19.34
CA LEU A 94 10.58 -23.66 18.02
C LEU A 94 11.02 -22.28 17.51
N GLU A 95 12.30 -22.14 17.23
CA GLU A 95 12.89 -20.97 16.57
C GLU A 95 13.67 -21.39 15.33
N ASN A 96 13.87 -20.46 14.39
CA ASN A 96 14.74 -20.72 13.26
C ASN A 96 15.56 -19.48 12.86
N SER A 97 16.77 -19.74 12.38
CA SER A 97 17.67 -18.76 11.78
C SER A 97 17.42 -18.70 10.28
N CYS A 98 17.38 -17.52 9.67
CA CYS A 98 17.47 -17.46 8.21
C CYS A 98 18.92 -17.61 7.81
N SER A 99 19.14 -18.41 6.79
CA SER A 99 20.39 -18.41 6.06
C SER A 99 20.09 -18.23 4.59
N ALA A 100 20.99 -17.54 3.90
CA ALA A 100 20.96 -17.45 2.46
C ALA A 100 22.34 -17.85 1.93
N THR A 101 22.35 -18.85 1.06
CA THR A 101 23.55 -19.20 0.28
C THR A 101 23.45 -18.49 -1.05
N VAL A 102 24.24 -17.44 -1.20
CA VAL A 102 24.27 -16.65 -2.43
C VAL A 102 25.66 -16.63 -2.96
N PHE A 103 25.81 -16.97 -4.23
CA PHE A 103 27.12 -17.11 -4.84
C PHE A 103 28.04 -17.98 -3.97
N GLU A 104 27.60 -19.13 -3.48
CA GLU A 104 28.41 -20.00 -2.59
C GLU A 104 28.88 -19.36 -1.26
N ILE A 105 28.44 -18.14 -0.93
CA ILE A 105 28.69 -17.48 0.35
C ILE A 105 27.45 -17.68 1.23
N ASN A 106 27.66 -18.19 2.44
CA ASN A 106 26.61 -18.35 3.44
C ASN A 106 26.49 -17.09 4.29
N TYR A 107 25.35 -16.43 4.20
CA TYR A 107 24.96 -15.34 5.09
C TYR A 107 23.95 -15.88 6.10
N ASN A 108 24.25 -15.71 7.39
CA ASN A 108 23.39 -16.18 8.48
C ASN A 108 22.84 -15.01 9.28
N TYR A 109 21.54 -15.03 9.54
CA TYR A 109 20.87 -14.21 10.54
C TYR A 109 20.54 -15.08 11.75
N TYR A 110 21.05 -14.71 12.92
CA TYR A 110 21.12 -15.63 14.05
C TYR A 110 19.75 -16.12 14.55
N GLN A 111 18.68 -15.33 14.44
CA GLN A 111 17.31 -15.75 14.80
C GLN A 111 16.27 -14.96 13.99
N CYS A 112 15.56 -15.61 13.09
CA CYS A 112 14.62 -14.95 12.19
C CYS A 112 13.19 -14.91 12.71
N PHE A 113 12.70 -16.04 13.19
CA PHE A 113 11.37 -16.13 13.75
C PHE A 113 11.35 -17.13 14.89
N LYS A 114 10.38 -16.94 15.76
CA LYS A 114 10.10 -17.81 16.90
C LYS A 114 8.60 -17.99 17.06
N VAL A 115 8.20 -19.24 17.29
CA VAL A 115 6.81 -19.59 17.57
C VAL A 115 6.63 -19.83 19.06
N LEU A 116 5.57 -19.25 19.61
CA LEU A 116 5.09 -19.46 20.98
C LEU A 116 3.58 -19.71 20.96
N GLN A 117 3.04 -20.20 22.06
CA GLN A 117 1.59 -20.23 22.26
C GLN A 117 1.00 -18.81 22.28
N ALA A 118 1.46 -17.98 23.21
CA ALA A 118 1.05 -16.58 23.45
C ALA A 118 2.27 -15.73 23.86
N SER A 119 2.11 -14.43 24.09
CA SER A 119 3.26 -13.54 24.35
C SER A 119 3.93 -13.75 25.72
N ASP A 120 3.17 -14.23 26.70
CA ASP A 120 3.64 -14.57 28.04
C ASP A 120 4.04 -16.05 28.19
N ALA A 121 3.88 -16.85 27.13
CA ALA A 121 4.15 -18.28 27.16
C ALA A 121 5.65 -18.60 27.19
N THR A 122 6.01 -19.65 27.92
CA THR A 122 7.37 -20.22 27.88
C THR A 122 7.59 -21.00 26.58
N PRO A 123 8.80 -20.98 26.00
CA PRO A 123 9.10 -21.77 24.80
C PRO A 123 8.82 -23.26 24.98
N LEU A 124 8.11 -23.86 24.02
CA LEU A 124 7.85 -25.28 23.99
C LEU A 124 9.15 -26.09 23.84
N LEU A 125 9.30 -27.13 24.67
CA LEU A 125 10.42 -28.06 24.63
C LEU A 125 10.01 -29.39 23.98
N PRO A 126 10.90 -30.06 23.21
CA PRO A 126 10.59 -31.35 22.62
C PRO A 126 10.61 -32.48 23.66
N VAL A 127 9.77 -33.48 23.47
CA VAL A 127 9.75 -34.67 24.34
C VAL A 127 10.73 -35.71 23.78
N TYR A 128 11.83 -35.96 24.50
CA TYR A 128 12.95 -36.79 24.03
C TYR A 128 13.52 -36.35 22.67
N GLY A 129 13.52 -35.04 22.39
CA GLY A 129 13.97 -34.48 21.10
C GLY A 129 12.96 -34.66 19.96
N ARG A 130 11.69 -34.96 20.25
CA ARG A 130 10.63 -35.20 19.26
C ARG A 130 9.50 -34.19 19.42
N TRP A 131 8.92 -33.79 18.29
CA TRP A 131 7.91 -32.72 18.17
C TRP A 131 6.53 -33.28 17.82
N ALA A 132 6.15 -34.40 18.42
CA ALA A 132 4.85 -35.03 18.22
C ALA A 132 3.96 -34.88 19.46
N PHE A 133 2.88 -34.11 19.31
CA PHE A 133 1.92 -33.77 20.35
C PHE A 133 0.49 -34.09 19.89
N ASP A 134 -0.40 -34.24 20.87
CA ASP A 134 -1.80 -34.56 20.60
C ASP A 134 -2.43 -33.49 19.68
N PRO A 135 -3.06 -33.85 18.55
CA PRO A 135 -3.60 -32.88 17.60
C PRO A 135 -4.63 -31.90 18.17
N SER A 136 -5.23 -32.19 19.33
CA SER A 136 -6.14 -31.26 20.01
C SER A 136 -5.46 -30.31 21.01
N SER A 137 -4.12 -30.35 21.15
CA SER A 137 -3.39 -29.60 22.17
C SER A 137 -2.76 -28.30 21.64
N ASN A 138 -2.47 -27.36 22.53
CA ASN A 138 -1.78 -26.11 22.16
C ASN A 138 -0.36 -26.37 21.66
N GLU A 139 0.32 -27.39 22.20
CA GLU A 139 1.66 -27.79 21.77
C GLU A 139 1.66 -28.26 20.31
N PHE A 140 0.59 -28.93 19.88
CA PHE A 140 0.41 -29.26 18.47
C PHE A 140 0.23 -28.01 17.60
N LEU A 141 -0.57 -27.02 18.05
CA LEU A 141 -0.74 -25.76 17.32
C LEU A 141 0.60 -25.01 17.16
N GLU A 142 1.45 -24.99 18.18
CA GLU A 142 2.80 -24.40 18.11
C GLU A 142 3.68 -25.12 17.08
N VAL A 143 3.77 -26.46 17.13
CA VAL A 143 4.56 -27.25 16.18
C VAL A 143 4.03 -27.12 14.75
N HIS A 144 2.72 -27.17 14.58
CA HIS A 144 2.04 -27.01 13.30
C HIS A 144 2.31 -25.63 12.70
N THR A 145 2.14 -24.58 13.50
CA THR A 145 2.44 -23.19 13.10
C THR A 145 3.91 -23.05 12.72
N TYR A 146 4.83 -23.55 13.52
CA TYR A 146 6.27 -23.53 13.22
C TYR A 146 6.58 -24.18 11.88
N TYR A 147 6.05 -25.38 11.61
CA TYR A 147 6.29 -26.07 10.35
C TYR A 147 5.86 -25.22 9.14
N HIS A 148 4.65 -24.64 9.16
CA HIS A 148 4.15 -23.85 8.04
C HIS A 148 4.88 -22.51 7.90
N VAL A 149 5.14 -21.80 9.01
CA VAL A 149 5.98 -20.58 8.99
C VAL A 149 7.36 -20.89 8.43
N ASN A 150 8.01 -21.95 8.90
CA ASN A 150 9.32 -22.35 8.42
C ASN A 150 9.33 -22.63 6.92
N LYS A 151 8.31 -23.34 6.43
CA LYS A 151 8.16 -23.69 5.02
C LYS A 151 8.01 -22.45 4.13
N VAL A 152 7.16 -21.50 4.51
CA VAL A 152 6.93 -20.27 3.71
C VAL A 152 8.10 -19.29 3.80
N VAL A 153 8.75 -19.19 4.96
CA VAL A 153 9.99 -18.40 5.12
C VAL A 153 11.13 -18.98 4.27
N GLY A 154 11.30 -20.29 4.27
CA GLY A 154 12.27 -20.97 3.41
C GLY A 154 12.02 -20.68 1.93
N LYS A 155 10.76 -20.75 1.49
CA LYS A 155 10.39 -20.44 0.10
C LYS A 155 10.65 -18.98 -0.27
N PHE A 156 10.33 -18.04 0.62
CA PHE A 156 10.62 -16.62 0.43
C PHE A 156 12.12 -16.36 0.27
N GLN A 157 12.95 -16.92 1.17
CA GLN A 157 14.40 -16.74 1.14
C GLN A 157 15.03 -17.34 -0.12
N GLU A 158 14.55 -18.51 -0.57
CA GLU A 158 14.96 -19.12 -1.85
C GLU A 158 14.69 -18.15 -3.01
N LEU A 159 13.47 -17.63 -3.13
CA LEU A 159 13.08 -16.76 -4.23
C LEU A 159 13.80 -15.40 -4.22
N LEU A 160 14.04 -14.83 -3.03
CA LEU A 160 14.82 -13.61 -2.87
C LEU A 160 16.29 -13.83 -3.26
N ALA A 161 16.88 -14.96 -2.88
CA ALA A 161 18.26 -15.33 -3.23
C ALA A 161 18.42 -15.58 -4.74
N GLU A 162 17.45 -16.25 -5.37
CA GLU A 162 17.41 -16.41 -6.83
C GLU A 162 17.33 -15.06 -7.54
N LEU A 163 16.45 -14.17 -7.07
CA LEU A 163 16.25 -12.84 -7.64
C LEU A 163 17.51 -11.99 -7.49
N TYR A 164 18.12 -11.97 -6.30
CA TYR A 164 19.39 -11.29 -6.05
C TYR A 164 20.50 -11.81 -6.97
N THR A 165 20.66 -13.12 -7.08
CA THR A 165 21.68 -13.77 -7.92
C THR A 165 21.51 -13.37 -9.40
N ARG A 166 20.26 -13.30 -9.86
CA ARG A 166 19.91 -12.86 -11.23
C ARG A 166 20.18 -11.38 -11.45
N GLY A 167 19.82 -10.54 -10.49
CA GLY A 167 19.95 -9.09 -10.58
C GLY A 167 21.36 -8.56 -10.35
N ASN A 168 22.21 -9.29 -9.62
CA ASN A 168 23.52 -8.82 -9.16
C ASN A 168 24.65 -9.84 -9.45
N PRO A 169 24.89 -10.27 -10.71
CA PRO A 169 25.76 -11.40 -11.02
C PRO A 169 27.22 -11.22 -10.55
N ARG A 170 27.82 -12.31 -10.05
CA ARG A 170 29.21 -12.40 -9.57
C ARG A 170 30.20 -11.90 -10.64
N GLY A 171 31.08 -10.95 -10.28
CA GLY A 171 32.09 -10.39 -11.19
C GLY A 171 31.71 -9.07 -11.86
N ALA A 172 30.48 -8.58 -11.66
CA ALA A 172 30.13 -7.18 -11.93
C ALA A 172 30.75 -6.26 -10.87
N ALA A 173 32.08 -6.12 -10.88
CA ALA A 173 32.75 -5.06 -10.15
C ALA A 173 32.25 -3.73 -10.72
N ASN A 174 31.34 -3.07 -9.99
CA ASN A 174 30.57 -1.88 -10.40
C ASN A 174 29.34 -2.12 -11.31
N GLY A 175 28.35 -2.91 -10.86
CA GLY A 175 26.94 -2.76 -11.29
C GLY A 175 26.62 -2.98 -12.78
N GLY A 176 27.58 -3.46 -13.58
CA GLY A 176 27.42 -3.67 -15.01
C GLY A 176 27.61 -5.14 -15.36
N GLY A 177 26.51 -5.87 -15.55
CA GLY A 177 26.59 -7.28 -15.94
C GLY A 177 25.33 -7.91 -16.54
N GLY A 178 24.22 -7.18 -16.64
CA GLY A 178 23.02 -7.71 -17.29
C GLY A 178 22.09 -6.62 -17.79
N ASN A 179 21.36 -6.91 -18.88
CA ASN A 179 20.25 -6.11 -19.40
C ASN A 179 19.02 -6.05 -18.45
N TYR A 180 19.19 -6.39 -17.17
CA TYR A 180 18.12 -6.52 -16.19
C TYR A 180 18.32 -5.52 -15.05
N LEU A 181 17.44 -4.53 -14.99
CA LEU A 181 17.45 -3.50 -13.96
C LEU A 181 16.61 -3.96 -12.77
N THR A 182 17.27 -4.55 -11.77
CA THR A 182 16.62 -4.99 -10.53
C THR A 182 16.47 -3.84 -9.53
N SER A 183 15.37 -3.83 -8.78
CA SER A 183 15.20 -3.05 -7.55
C SER A 183 15.93 -3.67 -6.36
N ILE A 184 16.33 -4.94 -6.44
CA ILE A 184 17.04 -5.62 -5.35
C ILE A 184 18.46 -5.04 -5.18
N PRO A 185 18.79 -4.47 -4.01
CA PRO A 185 20.04 -3.78 -3.80
C PRO A 185 21.23 -4.75 -3.72
N PRO A 186 22.40 -4.40 -4.29
CA PRO A 186 23.58 -5.27 -4.36
C PRO A 186 24.16 -5.57 -2.98
N ASN A 187 23.94 -4.68 -2.00
CA ASN A 187 24.40 -4.83 -0.64
C ASN A 187 23.36 -5.50 0.29
N LEU A 188 22.29 -6.10 -0.25
CA LEU A 188 21.21 -6.76 0.50
C LEU A 188 21.74 -7.71 1.60
N TYR A 189 22.65 -8.61 1.24
CA TYR A 189 23.17 -9.61 2.17
C TYR A 189 24.24 -9.06 3.12
N SER A 190 25.11 -8.18 2.64
CA SER A 190 26.11 -7.52 3.49
C SER A 190 25.49 -6.58 4.52
N SER A 191 24.35 -5.96 4.21
CA SER A 191 23.60 -5.09 5.13
C SER A 191 22.62 -5.84 6.04
N LYS A 192 22.42 -7.15 5.82
CA LYS A 192 21.39 -7.97 6.49
C LYS A 192 19.94 -7.52 6.24
N ALA A 193 19.69 -6.73 5.20
CA ALA A 193 18.35 -6.26 4.85
C ALA A 193 17.44 -7.35 4.25
N TYR A 194 17.93 -8.58 4.06
CA TYR A 194 17.17 -9.75 3.59
C TYR A 194 16.20 -10.35 4.62
N TRP A 195 16.20 -9.82 5.85
CA TRP A 195 15.24 -10.17 6.89
C TRP A 195 14.82 -8.95 7.71
N LEU A 196 13.75 -9.04 8.49
CA LEU A 196 13.20 -8.00 9.39
C LEU A 196 14.24 -7.46 10.40
N GLU A 197 13.97 -6.29 11.00
CA GLU A 197 14.90 -5.63 11.95
C GLU A 197 15.01 -6.35 13.29
N SER A 198 13.94 -7.06 13.65
CA SER A 198 13.84 -7.91 14.82
C SER A 198 13.42 -9.31 14.41
N GLU A 199 13.51 -10.23 15.35
CA GLU A 199 12.85 -11.53 15.24
C GLU A 199 11.34 -11.33 15.00
N LEU A 200 10.76 -12.16 14.13
CA LEU A 200 9.33 -12.27 13.92
C LEU A 200 8.74 -13.20 14.99
N MET A 201 7.97 -12.63 15.92
CA MET A 201 7.26 -13.43 16.92
C MET A 201 5.96 -13.97 16.30
N VAL A 202 5.67 -15.26 16.46
CA VAL A 202 4.42 -15.85 15.95
C VAL A 202 3.70 -16.55 17.10
N TYR A 203 2.49 -16.09 17.40
CA TYR A 203 1.65 -16.67 18.44
C TYR A 203 0.61 -17.57 17.81
N SER A 204 0.70 -18.87 18.10
CA SER A 204 -0.21 -19.89 17.57
C SER A 204 -1.59 -19.90 18.24
N ASN A 205 -1.73 -19.22 19.37
CA ASN A 205 -2.97 -19.03 20.13
C ASN A 205 -2.85 -17.78 21.03
N CYS A 206 -2.81 -16.60 20.42
CA CYS A 206 -2.80 -15.33 21.14
C CYS A 206 -4.11 -15.09 21.92
N THR A 207 -4.01 -14.32 23.01
CA THR A 207 -5.13 -14.06 23.96
C THR A 207 -5.76 -12.68 23.78
N THR A 208 -6.92 -12.42 24.39
CA THR A 208 -7.73 -11.19 24.18
C THR A 208 -7.05 -9.85 24.50
N GLU A 209 -6.02 -9.82 25.36
CA GLU A 209 -5.23 -8.59 25.57
C GLU A 209 -4.24 -8.33 24.43
N GLU A 210 -3.75 -9.40 23.80
CA GLU A 210 -2.88 -9.34 22.62
C GLU A 210 -3.72 -9.13 21.36
N SER A 211 -4.81 -9.89 21.21
CA SER A 211 -5.73 -9.87 20.09
C SER A 211 -6.73 -8.72 20.24
N LYS A 212 -6.31 -7.52 19.84
CA LYS A 212 -7.22 -6.36 19.68
C LYS A 212 -8.35 -6.63 18.68
N ASN A 213 -8.23 -7.69 17.88
CA ASN A 213 -9.16 -8.16 16.86
C ASN A 213 -9.46 -9.65 17.09
N GLU A 214 -10.69 -10.10 16.82
CA GLU A 214 -11.12 -11.52 16.94
C GLU A 214 -10.56 -12.43 15.83
N TYR A 215 -9.67 -11.91 14.98
CA TYR A 215 -9.17 -12.55 13.76
C TYR A 215 -7.64 -12.62 13.76
N ALA A 216 -7.08 -13.44 12.87
CA ALA A 216 -5.64 -13.46 12.61
C ALA A 216 -5.14 -12.12 12.06
N TYR A 217 -3.93 -11.70 12.43
CA TYR A 217 -3.30 -10.50 11.89
C TYR A 217 -1.78 -10.49 12.09
N TYR A 218 -1.11 -9.62 11.33
CA TYR A 218 0.28 -9.18 11.53
C TYR A 218 0.35 -7.74 12.05
N ASP A 219 1.15 -7.49 13.07
CA ASP A 219 1.47 -6.16 13.57
C ASP A 219 2.83 -5.68 12.99
N PRO A 220 2.84 -4.69 12.07
CA PRO A 220 4.07 -4.19 11.47
C PRO A 220 4.90 -3.30 12.41
N VAL A 221 4.34 -2.81 13.51
CA VAL A 221 5.04 -1.96 14.48
C VAL A 221 5.86 -2.83 15.42
N LEU A 222 5.23 -3.85 16.00
CA LEU A 222 5.83 -4.75 16.98
C LEU A 222 6.45 -6.02 16.36
N ASN A 223 6.25 -6.24 15.05
CA ASN A 223 6.75 -7.40 14.30
C ASN A 223 6.31 -8.75 14.90
N TYR A 224 5.00 -8.93 15.12
CA TYR A 224 4.45 -10.22 15.51
C TYR A 224 3.20 -10.62 14.71
N LEU A 225 2.96 -11.92 14.64
CA LEU A 225 1.73 -12.53 14.11
C LEU A 225 0.91 -13.07 15.28
N CYS A 226 -0.40 -12.87 15.21
CA CYS A 226 -1.36 -13.41 16.16
C CYS A 226 -2.35 -14.30 15.40
N LEU A 227 -2.41 -15.57 15.79
CA LEU A 227 -3.36 -16.56 15.29
C LEU A 227 -4.29 -16.96 16.45
N PRO A 228 -5.41 -16.26 16.66
CA PRO A 228 -6.23 -16.46 17.85
C PRO A 228 -7.11 -17.71 17.74
N LYS A 229 -7.61 -18.12 18.90
CA LYS A 229 -8.82 -18.94 19.00
C LYS A 229 -10.04 -18.05 18.74
N HIS A 230 -11.00 -18.52 17.95
CA HIS A 230 -12.23 -17.77 17.76
C HIS A 230 -13.10 -17.79 19.02
N PRO A 231 -13.66 -16.64 19.48
CA PRO A 231 -14.42 -16.58 20.74
C PRO A 231 -15.70 -17.42 20.72
N ASP A 232 -16.39 -17.50 19.58
CA ASP A 232 -17.66 -18.24 19.44
C ASP A 232 -17.50 -19.76 19.31
N PHE A 233 -16.27 -20.26 19.18
CA PHE A 233 -15.99 -21.68 18.95
C PHE A 233 -15.12 -22.25 20.07
N THR A 234 -15.37 -23.50 20.44
CA THR A 234 -14.66 -24.15 21.54
C THR A 234 -13.29 -24.70 21.14
N THR A 235 -13.08 -24.99 19.87
CA THR A 235 -11.93 -25.74 19.33
C THR A 235 -11.42 -25.21 17.98
N LEU A 236 -11.96 -24.09 17.48
CA LEU A 236 -11.51 -23.46 16.23
C LEU A 236 -10.38 -22.46 16.49
N TYR A 237 -9.25 -22.68 15.83
CA TYR A 237 -8.09 -21.80 15.89
C TYR A 237 -7.65 -21.43 14.48
N ALA A 238 -7.27 -20.17 14.27
CA ALA A 238 -6.73 -19.72 12.99
C ALA A 238 -5.46 -20.51 12.59
N SER A 239 -4.66 -20.91 13.58
CA SER A 239 -3.44 -21.71 13.39
C SER A 239 -3.66 -23.14 12.88
N GLN A 240 -4.90 -23.64 12.83
CA GLN A 240 -5.23 -24.95 12.24
C GLN A 240 -5.34 -24.91 10.71
N ASP A 241 -5.33 -23.72 10.12
CA ASP A 241 -5.47 -23.52 8.68
C ASP A 241 -4.15 -22.99 8.09
N PRO A 242 -3.37 -23.84 7.41
CA PRO A 242 -2.14 -23.42 6.75
C PRO A 242 -2.33 -22.23 5.80
N THR A 243 -3.51 -22.12 5.20
CA THR A 243 -3.78 -21.06 4.22
C THR A 243 -3.85 -19.68 4.89
N VAL A 244 -4.30 -19.60 6.14
CA VAL A 244 -4.30 -18.40 6.98
C VAL A 244 -2.88 -18.08 7.46
N ILE A 245 -2.12 -19.10 7.91
CA ILE A 245 -0.72 -18.91 8.31
C ILE A 245 0.11 -18.28 7.17
N TYR A 246 -0.02 -18.80 5.95
CA TYR A 246 0.72 -18.28 4.79
C TYR A 246 0.31 -16.85 4.44
N HIS A 247 -0.97 -16.53 4.57
CA HIS A 247 -1.49 -15.18 4.37
C HIS A 247 -0.90 -14.20 5.39
N GLU A 248 -0.93 -14.51 6.69
CA GLU A 248 -0.40 -13.61 7.72
C GLU A 248 1.11 -13.39 7.58
N VAL A 249 1.86 -14.43 7.24
CA VAL A 249 3.32 -14.30 7.05
C VAL A 249 3.64 -13.40 5.84
N GLN A 250 2.78 -13.37 4.82
CA GLN A 250 2.98 -12.47 3.68
C GLN A 250 2.85 -10.99 4.06
N HIS A 251 2.05 -10.62 5.05
CA HIS A 251 2.05 -9.22 5.53
C HIS A 251 3.42 -8.82 6.10
N ALA A 252 4.11 -9.73 6.78
CA ALA A 252 5.48 -9.50 7.25
C ALA A 252 6.48 -9.39 6.08
N PHE A 253 6.33 -10.20 5.03
CA PHE A 253 7.16 -10.09 3.82
C PHE A 253 6.88 -8.81 3.04
N ALA A 254 5.63 -8.39 2.95
CA ALA A 254 5.24 -7.13 2.33
C ALA A 254 5.89 -5.94 3.06
N SER A 255 5.85 -5.93 4.40
CA SER A 255 6.55 -4.96 5.25
C SER A 255 8.07 -4.97 5.01
N LEU A 256 8.68 -6.15 4.93
CA LEU A 256 10.10 -6.32 4.61
C LEU A 256 10.45 -5.73 3.24
N LEU A 257 9.75 -6.14 2.18
CA LEU A 257 10.00 -5.75 0.79
C LEU A 257 9.80 -4.24 0.59
N PHE A 258 8.72 -3.68 1.15
CA PHE A 258 8.41 -2.26 1.05
C PHE A 258 9.41 -1.35 1.78
N ASN A 259 10.28 -1.92 2.63
CA ASN A 259 11.35 -1.18 3.33
C ASN A 259 12.76 -1.62 2.92
N LEU A 260 12.88 -2.55 1.98
CA LEU A 260 14.11 -3.31 1.77
C LEU A 260 15.30 -2.45 1.34
N ARG A 261 15.10 -1.48 0.44
CA ARG A 261 16.17 -0.57 -0.02
C ARG A 261 16.58 0.43 1.05
N GLY A 262 15.63 1.03 1.76
CA GLY A 262 15.91 1.92 2.88
C GLY A 262 16.77 1.22 3.94
N ARG A 263 16.42 -0.02 4.27
CA ARG A 263 17.17 -0.84 5.23
C ARG A 263 18.55 -1.23 4.71
N ALA A 264 18.66 -1.62 3.45
CA ALA A 264 19.96 -1.90 2.83
C ALA A 264 20.87 -0.66 2.83
N ALA A 265 20.30 0.55 2.72
CA ALA A 265 21.00 1.82 2.82
C ALA A 265 21.19 2.33 4.27
N ALA A 266 20.85 1.52 5.29
CA ALA A 266 20.90 1.89 6.70
C ALA A 266 20.07 3.16 7.05
N MET A 267 18.99 3.41 6.33
CA MET A 267 18.01 4.46 6.60
C MET A 267 17.03 3.97 7.67
N THR A 268 17.50 3.87 8.91
CA THR A 268 16.77 3.21 10.02
C THR A 268 16.01 4.18 10.93
N SER A 269 15.80 5.44 10.53
CA SER A 269 14.99 6.35 11.33
C SER A 269 13.54 5.85 11.38
N ALA A 270 12.86 5.97 12.52
CA ALA A 270 11.42 5.66 12.61
C ALA A 270 10.59 6.45 11.56
N ASN A 271 11.13 7.59 11.13
CA ASN A 271 10.57 8.44 10.10
C ASN A 271 10.78 7.92 8.66
N ALA A 272 11.58 6.86 8.46
CA ALA A 272 11.79 6.18 7.18
C ALA A 272 10.89 4.95 7.00
N LYS A 273 10.48 4.29 8.09
CA LYS A 273 9.74 3.02 8.04
C LYS A 273 8.35 3.19 7.41
N LEU A 274 8.10 2.52 6.31
CA LEU A 274 6.83 2.53 5.60
C LEU A 274 5.94 1.38 6.06
N ILE A 275 4.62 1.61 6.09
CA ILE A 275 3.61 0.58 6.30
C ILE A 275 2.79 0.49 5.03
N MET A 276 2.54 -0.73 4.57
CA MET A 276 1.70 -0.97 3.41
C MET A 276 0.24 -0.72 3.78
N GLY A 277 -0.22 0.49 3.52
CA GLY A 277 -1.56 0.93 3.90
C GLY A 277 -1.64 1.61 5.27
N LEU A 278 -2.71 2.39 5.46
CA LEU A 278 -3.05 3.12 6.67
C LEU A 278 -4.28 2.51 7.41
N GLY A 279 -4.67 1.28 7.05
CA GLY A 279 -5.85 0.57 7.57
C GLY A 279 -7.16 0.98 6.87
N GLY A 280 -8.14 0.08 6.85
CA GLY A 280 -9.45 0.32 6.22
C GLY A 280 -9.56 -0.10 4.75
N ALA A 281 -10.60 0.38 4.06
CA ALA A 281 -10.98 -0.05 2.71
C ALA A 281 -10.25 0.70 1.58
N HIS A 282 -9.00 1.11 1.81
CA HIS A 282 -8.20 1.76 0.79
C HIS A 282 -7.39 0.73 -0.03
N GLU A 283 -7.02 1.10 -1.26
CA GLU A 283 -6.40 0.18 -2.21
C GLU A 283 -5.03 -0.35 -1.77
N GLY A 284 -4.25 0.42 -1.00
CA GLY A 284 -3.00 -0.07 -0.41
C GLY A 284 -3.17 -1.29 0.52
N SER A 285 -4.26 -1.34 1.30
CA SER A 285 -4.55 -2.46 2.20
C SER A 285 -5.12 -3.62 1.40
N ALA A 286 -6.03 -3.33 0.46
CA ALA A 286 -6.54 -4.34 -0.47
C ALA A 286 -5.44 -5.03 -1.28
N LEU A 287 -4.42 -4.27 -1.72
CA LEU A 287 -3.20 -4.84 -2.31
C LEU A 287 -2.50 -5.80 -1.35
N GLY A 288 -2.30 -5.40 -0.09
CA GLY A 288 -1.74 -6.27 0.95
C GLY A 288 -2.49 -7.59 1.07
N GLU A 289 -3.82 -7.54 1.21
CA GLU A 289 -4.70 -8.72 1.32
C GLU A 289 -4.61 -9.65 0.11
N GLY A 290 -4.72 -9.09 -1.11
CA GLY A 290 -4.68 -9.88 -2.33
C GLY A 290 -3.31 -10.51 -2.61
N LEU A 291 -2.22 -9.86 -2.20
CA LEU A 291 -0.87 -10.43 -2.25
C LEU A 291 -0.69 -11.54 -1.21
N SER A 292 -1.26 -11.38 -0.01
CA SER A 292 -1.30 -12.40 1.05
C SER A 292 -2.06 -13.65 0.61
N ASP A 293 -3.23 -13.47 0.01
CA ASP A 293 -4.01 -14.53 -0.61
C ASP A 293 -3.19 -15.25 -1.70
N PHE A 294 -2.47 -14.52 -2.57
CA PHE A 294 -1.63 -15.12 -3.60
C PHE A 294 -0.46 -15.94 -3.04
N VAL A 295 0.12 -15.55 -1.89
CA VAL A 295 1.18 -16.35 -1.24
C VAL A 295 0.63 -17.64 -0.66
N SER A 296 -0.59 -17.63 -0.14
CA SER A 296 -1.28 -18.86 0.24
C SER A 296 -1.36 -19.82 -0.97
N TYR A 297 -1.82 -19.31 -2.12
CA TYR A 297 -1.84 -20.05 -3.38
C TYR A 297 -0.44 -20.47 -3.85
N MET A 298 0.62 -19.68 -3.66
CA MET A 298 1.99 -20.08 -3.99
C MET A 298 2.40 -21.35 -3.23
N MET A 299 1.99 -21.47 -1.97
CA MET A 299 2.41 -22.57 -1.09
C MET A 299 1.62 -23.86 -1.28
N ASN A 300 0.34 -23.76 -1.63
CA ASN A 300 -0.58 -24.91 -1.69
C ASN A 300 -1.28 -25.11 -3.04
N GLN A 301 -1.20 -24.12 -3.95
CA GLN A 301 -1.86 -24.08 -5.26
C GLN A 301 -3.39 -24.24 -5.22
N ARG A 302 -4.00 -23.95 -4.08
CA ARG A 302 -5.45 -23.97 -3.89
C ARG A 302 -6.08 -22.69 -4.38
N THR A 303 -7.20 -22.80 -5.07
CA THR A 303 -7.93 -21.64 -5.57
C THR A 303 -8.93 -21.07 -4.57
N HIS A 304 -8.73 -21.33 -3.27
CA HIS A 304 -9.60 -20.87 -2.20
C HIS A 304 -8.79 -20.85 -0.88
N ILE A 305 -8.98 -19.79 -0.09
CA ILE A 305 -8.28 -19.54 1.16
C ILE A 305 -9.24 -19.56 2.36
N GLY A 306 -8.77 -20.13 3.45
CA GLY A 306 -9.32 -19.92 4.78
C GLY A 306 -10.59 -20.71 5.05
N GLU A 307 -10.87 -21.79 4.31
CA GLU A 307 -12.12 -22.53 4.42
C GLU A 307 -12.40 -23.02 5.84
N TRP A 308 -11.34 -23.27 6.63
CA TRP A 308 -11.45 -23.70 8.02
C TRP A 308 -11.29 -22.54 8.98
N GLY A 309 -10.11 -21.92 8.99
CA GLY A 309 -9.70 -20.98 10.05
C GLY A 309 -10.54 -19.71 10.12
N ILE A 310 -11.14 -19.32 9.00
CA ILE A 310 -12.01 -18.13 8.88
C ILE A 310 -13.32 -18.41 8.12
N GLY A 311 -13.44 -19.56 7.45
CA GLY A 311 -14.60 -19.90 6.63
C GLY A 311 -15.84 -20.27 7.42
N LEU A 312 -15.67 -20.79 8.64
CA LEU A 312 -16.79 -20.96 9.59
C LEU A 312 -17.38 -19.62 10.06
N LEU A 313 -16.67 -18.51 9.80
CA LEU A 313 -17.07 -17.13 10.10
C LEU A 313 -17.68 -16.44 8.87
N GLY A 314 -17.81 -17.15 7.75
CA GLY A 314 -18.26 -16.55 6.48
C GLY A 314 -17.24 -15.58 5.87
N ALA A 315 -15.94 -15.81 6.10
CA ALA A 315 -14.86 -14.93 5.65
C ALA A 315 -13.82 -15.63 4.74
N SER A 316 -14.07 -16.88 4.33
CA SER A 316 -13.22 -17.54 3.32
C SER A 316 -13.35 -16.82 1.97
N ARG A 317 -12.36 -16.99 1.10
CA ARG A 317 -12.32 -16.26 -0.18
C ARG A 317 -11.89 -17.14 -1.35
N PRO A 318 -12.53 -16.98 -2.52
CA PRO A 318 -12.08 -17.62 -3.74
C PRO A 318 -10.86 -16.89 -4.31
N MET A 319 -10.04 -17.62 -5.06
CA MET A 319 -8.88 -17.10 -5.81
C MET A 319 -9.11 -17.11 -7.32
N SER A 320 -10.32 -17.48 -7.74
CA SER A 320 -10.71 -17.59 -9.14
C SER A 320 -12.21 -17.37 -9.30
N GLU A 321 -12.57 -16.74 -10.42
CA GLU A 321 -13.94 -16.44 -10.83
C GLU A 321 -14.82 -17.68 -11.07
N GLU A 322 -14.22 -18.87 -11.19
CA GLU A 322 -14.97 -20.13 -11.35
C GLU A 322 -15.49 -20.70 -10.02
N ASP A 323 -15.11 -20.10 -8.89
CA ASP A 323 -15.56 -20.60 -7.59
C ASP A 323 -17.08 -20.36 -7.42
N PRO A 324 -17.84 -21.37 -6.97
CA PRO A 324 -19.29 -21.27 -6.80
C PRO A 324 -19.73 -20.28 -5.71
N MET A 325 -18.81 -19.73 -4.90
CA MET A 325 -19.11 -18.60 -4.02
C MET A 325 -19.55 -17.35 -4.80
N HIS A 326 -19.12 -17.21 -6.06
CA HIS A 326 -19.55 -16.09 -6.87
C HIS A 326 -21.01 -16.18 -7.28
N ILE A 327 -21.64 -15.02 -7.45
CA ILE A 327 -22.99 -14.96 -8.04
C ILE A 327 -22.99 -15.48 -9.48
N PRO A 328 -24.12 -16.04 -9.97
CA PRO A 328 -24.24 -16.47 -11.35
C PRO A 328 -23.89 -15.36 -12.35
N GLY A 329 -23.10 -15.71 -13.37
CA GLY A 329 -22.67 -14.78 -14.41
C GLY A 329 -21.25 -14.24 -14.23
N ILE A 330 -20.57 -14.55 -13.12
CA ILE A 330 -19.12 -14.37 -12.98
C ILE A 330 -18.44 -15.66 -13.45
N SER A 331 -17.42 -15.53 -14.31
CA SER A 331 -16.60 -16.65 -14.81
C SER A 331 -15.23 -16.15 -15.31
N ARG A 332 -14.39 -17.07 -15.80
CA ARG A 332 -13.12 -16.77 -16.49
C ARG A 332 -13.30 -16.27 -17.92
N ASP A 333 -14.52 -16.21 -18.44
CA ASP A 333 -14.77 -15.68 -19.78
C ASP A 333 -14.51 -14.17 -19.82
N ASP A 334 -13.94 -13.68 -20.92
CA ASP A 334 -13.44 -12.31 -21.04
C ASP A 334 -14.50 -11.25 -20.69
N ASP A 335 -15.77 -11.48 -21.05
CA ASP A 335 -16.88 -10.56 -20.81
C ASP A 335 -17.56 -10.75 -19.43
N SER A 336 -17.25 -11.84 -18.72
CA SER A 336 -17.91 -12.25 -17.47
C SER A 336 -17.00 -12.13 -16.24
N ARG A 337 -15.74 -11.74 -16.43
CA ARG A 337 -14.83 -11.45 -15.32
C ARG A 337 -15.29 -10.24 -14.52
N LEU A 338 -15.23 -10.36 -13.20
CA LEU A 338 -15.33 -9.23 -12.29
C LEU A 338 -14.11 -8.33 -12.46
N SER A 339 -14.32 -7.03 -12.64
CA SER A 339 -13.25 -6.08 -12.96
C SER A 339 -13.26 -4.89 -11.99
N TYR A 340 -12.12 -4.22 -11.89
CA TYR A 340 -12.03 -2.92 -11.25
C TYR A 340 -12.83 -1.89 -12.06
N PRO A 341 -13.61 -0.99 -11.41
CA PRO A 341 -13.75 -0.80 -9.96
C PRO A 341 -14.93 -1.55 -9.30
N PHE A 342 -15.64 -2.42 -10.01
CA PHE A 342 -16.79 -3.15 -9.45
C PHE A 342 -16.40 -4.06 -8.29
N TYR A 343 -15.17 -4.57 -8.31
CA TYR A 343 -14.59 -5.41 -7.26
C TYR A 343 -14.50 -4.72 -5.89
N VAL A 344 -14.40 -3.38 -5.84
CA VAL A 344 -14.04 -2.63 -4.61
C VAL A 344 -15.04 -2.82 -3.47
N ASN A 345 -16.31 -3.11 -3.75
CA ASN A 345 -17.31 -3.41 -2.71
C ASN A 345 -18.03 -4.74 -2.95
N TYR A 346 -17.38 -5.68 -3.64
CA TYR A 346 -17.94 -7.00 -3.89
C TYR A 346 -17.42 -7.97 -2.84
N ASP A 347 -18.32 -8.53 -2.04
CA ASP A 347 -18.03 -9.62 -1.11
C ASP A 347 -18.63 -10.93 -1.67
N PRO A 348 -17.83 -11.96 -1.96
CA PRO A 348 -18.36 -13.25 -2.43
C PRO A 348 -19.21 -13.98 -1.36
N ASN A 349 -19.03 -13.71 -0.07
CA ASN A 349 -19.85 -14.30 0.99
C ASN A 349 -21.22 -13.62 1.12
N PHE A 350 -21.26 -12.31 0.86
CA PHE A 350 -22.48 -11.49 0.95
C PHE A 350 -22.66 -10.64 -0.33
N PRO A 351 -22.83 -11.26 -1.52
CA PRO A 351 -22.71 -10.56 -2.80
C PRO A 351 -23.86 -9.59 -3.11
N LYS A 352 -24.88 -9.55 -2.24
CA LYS A 352 -26.00 -8.60 -2.32
C LYS A 352 -25.79 -7.37 -1.42
N GLU A 353 -24.77 -7.38 -0.57
CA GLU A 353 -24.48 -6.36 0.41
C GLU A 353 -23.16 -5.67 0.06
N PRO A 354 -23.17 -4.39 -0.35
CA PRO A 354 -21.93 -3.69 -0.64
C PRO A 354 -21.14 -3.48 0.65
N GLY A 355 -19.90 -3.97 0.70
CA GLY A 355 -19.01 -3.83 1.86
C GLY A 355 -17.69 -3.15 1.49
N GLU A 356 -17.29 -2.13 2.25
CA GLU A 356 -15.96 -1.52 2.15
C GLU A 356 -14.96 -2.33 3.00
N VAL A 357 -14.46 -3.44 2.46
CA VAL A 357 -13.52 -4.33 3.16
C VAL A 357 -12.28 -4.61 2.31
N PRO A 358 -11.06 -4.39 2.84
CA PRO A 358 -9.82 -4.61 2.09
C PRO A 358 -9.65 -6.08 1.67
N HIS A 359 -10.06 -7.04 2.51
CA HIS A 359 -9.96 -8.47 2.21
C HIS A 359 -10.63 -8.85 0.89
N TYR A 360 -11.84 -8.33 0.64
CA TYR A 360 -12.61 -8.68 -0.56
C TYR A 360 -12.20 -7.85 -1.77
N SER A 361 -12.00 -6.54 -1.59
CA SER A 361 -11.44 -5.71 -2.68
C SER A 361 -10.07 -6.22 -3.14
N GLY A 362 -9.27 -6.78 -2.23
CA GLY A 362 -7.97 -7.38 -2.51
C GLY A 362 -8.04 -8.63 -3.38
N SER A 363 -9.16 -9.38 -3.37
CA SER A 363 -9.24 -10.63 -4.14
C SER A 363 -9.07 -10.41 -5.64
N ILE A 364 -9.32 -9.20 -6.19
CA ILE A 364 -9.01 -8.89 -7.59
C ILE A 364 -7.53 -9.11 -7.94
N VAL A 365 -6.63 -8.79 -7.01
CA VAL A 365 -5.18 -8.92 -7.19
C VAL A 365 -4.84 -10.40 -7.24
N ALA A 366 -5.34 -11.18 -6.29
CA ALA A 366 -5.20 -12.64 -6.27
C ALA A 366 -5.71 -13.29 -7.57
N HIS A 367 -6.91 -12.93 -8.02
CA HIS A 367 -7.51 -13.48 -9.24
C HIS A 367 -6.66 -13.16 -10.47
N PHE A 368 -6.24 -11.90 -10.64
CA PHE A 368 -5.36 -11.49 -11.73
C PHE A 368 -4.04 -12.28 -11.72
N LEU A 369 -3.40 -12.43 -10.56
CA LEU A 369 -2.11 -13.12 -10.45
C LEU A 369 -2.25 -14.62 -10.74
N VAL A 370 -3.33 -15.27 -10.29
CA VAL A 370 -3.64 -16.67 -10.63
C VAL A 370 -3.91 -16.83 -12.13
N ALA A 371 -4.68 -15.92 -12.73
CA ALA A 371 -4.93 -15.93 -14.17
C ALA A 371 -3.65 -15.73 -14.99
N LEU A 372 -2.74 -14.86 -14.53
CA LEU A 372 -1.44 -14.68 -15.15
C LEU A 372 -0.60 -15.96 -15.07
N VAL A 373 -0.60 -16.66 -13.94
CA VAL A 373 0.05 -17.98 -13.81
C VAL A 373 -0.56 -18.99 -14.80
N ASP A 374 -1.88 -19.01 -14.95
CA ASP A 374 -2.58 -19.89 -15.89
C ASP A 374 -2.22 -19.57 -17.35
N GLU A 375 -2.14 -18.29 -17.74
CA GLU A 375 -1.71 -17.89 -19.08
C GLU A 375 -0.24 -18.24 -19.34
N LEU A 376 0.66 -17.98 -18.38
CA LEU A 376 2.07 -18.37 -18.51
C LEU A 376 2.24 -19.90 -18.63
N THR A 377 1.46 -20.68 -17.90
CA THR A 377 1.51 -22.14 -17.98
C THR A 377 0.98 -22.63 -19.33
N SER A 378 -0.17 -22.13 -19.77
CA SER A 378 -0.87 -22.62 -20.96
C SER A 378 -0.29 -22.09 -22.28
N ILE A 379 0.12 -20.83 -22.33
CA ILE A 379 0.63 -20.17 -23.55
C ILE A 379 2.12 -20.41 -23.71
N CYS A 380 2.90 -20.30 -22.61
CA CYS A 380 4.36 -20.45 -22.67
C CYS A 380 4.85 -21.87 -22.39
N GLY A 381 3.99 -22.77 -21.91
CA GLY A 381 4.40 -24.13 -21.53
C GLY A 381 5.35 -24.19 -20.32
N ILE A 382 5.37 -23.15 -19.48
CA ILE A 382 6.21 -23.08 -18.28
C ILE A 382 5.58 -23.99 -17.20
N ASP A 383 6.41 -24.71 -16.44
CA ASP A 383 5.93 -25.43 -15.26
C ASP A 383 5.19 -24.49 -14.30
N ARG A 384 4.05 -24.93 -13.74
CA ARG A 384 3.20 -24.07 -12.90
C ARG A 384 3.95 -23.52 -11.69
N GLY A 385 4.76 -24.34 -11.01
CA GLY A 385 5.55 -23.89 -9.85
C GLY A 385 6.57 -22.82 -10.25
N LYS A 386 7.18 -22.97 -11.43
CA LYS A 386 8.09 -21.97 -11.98
C LYS A 386 7.37 -20.68 -12.39
N ALA A 387 6.17 -20.77 -12.98
CA ALA A 387 5.35 -19.60 -13.31
C ALA A 387 4.95 -18.81 -12.04
N ILE A 388 4.54 -19.51 -10.97
CA ILE A 388 4.26 -18.93 -9.65
C ILE A 388 5.48 -18.18 -9.13
N ASN A 389 6.67 -18.80 -9.16
CA ASN A 389 7.91 -18.16 -8.70
C ASN A 389 8.22 -16.87 -9.46
N TYR A 390 8.04 -16.84 -10.78
CA TYR A 390 8.28 -15.63 -11.59
C TYR A 390 7.31 -14.50 -11.27
N VAL A 391 6.02 -14.82 -11.11
CA VAL A 391 5.01 -13.84 -10.72
C VAL A 391 5.34 -13.28 -9.34
N TYR A 392 5.71 -14.12 -8.38
CA TYR A 392 6.09 -13.66 -7.04
C TYR A 392 7.39 -12.84 -7.03
N GLN A 393 8.38 -13.19 -7.85
CA GLN A 393 9.59 -12.38 -8.03
C GLN A 393 9.29 -11.00 -8.64
N ALA A 394 8.29 -10.87 -9.53
CA ALA A 394 7.86 -9.55 -10.02
C ALA A 394 7.12 -8.74 -8.94
N ILE A 395 6.35 -9.41 -8.07
CA ILE A 395 5.77 -8.77 -6.88
C ILE A 395 6.88 -8.24 -5.97
N MET A 396 7.91 -9.04 -5.69
CA MET A 396 9.06 -8.60 -4.89
C MET A 396 9.69 -7.34 -5.46
N GLU A 397 10.02 -7.34 -6.76
CA GLU A 397 10.60 -6.18 -7.43
C GLU A 397 9.70 -4.94 -7.36
N ALA A 398 8.39 -5.11 -7.60
CA ALA A 398 7.45 -4.00 -7.56
C ALA A 398 7.33 -3.37 -6.17
N LEU A 399 7.23 -4.20 -5.11
CA LEU A 399 7.15 -3.70 -3.74
C LEU A 399 8.44 -3.00 -3.31
N VAL A 400 9.60 -3.51 -3.73
CA VAL A 400 10.91 -2.94 -3.40
C VAL A 400 11.14 -1.60 -4.12
N GLU A 401 10.70 -1.43 -5.38
CA GLU A 401 10.75 -0.15 -6.09
C GLU A 401 9.75 0.86 -5.50
N LEU A 402 8.50 0.46 -5.27
CA LEU A 402 7.44 1.36 -4.76
C LEU A 402 7.73 1.86 -3.35
N GLY A 403 8.39 1.04 -2.53
CA GLY A 403 8.84 1.37 -1.18
C GLY A 403 10.22 2.03 -1.09
N ASP A 404 10.84 2.39 -2.21
CA ASP A 404 12.22 2.86 -2.21
C ASP A 404 12.36 4.29 -1.65
N VAL A 405 12.68 4.40 -0.36
CA VAL A 405 13.01 5.66 0.30
C VAL A 405 14.40 6.20 -0.09
N THR A 406 15.28 5.40 -0.70
CA THR A 406 16.55 5.87 -1.28
C THR A 406 16.33 6.67 -2.57
N ALA A 407 15.10 6.66 -3.10
CA ALA A 407 14.66 7.33 -4.31
C ALA A 407 15.34 6.84 -5.61
N LYS A 408 16.10 5.75 -5.60
CA LYS A 408 16.88 5.29 -6.77
C LYS A 408 16.10 4.37 -7.71
N GLY A 409 15.15 3.59 -7.18
CA GLY A 409 14.30 2.64 -7.89
C GLY A 409 15.01 1.35 -8.31
N SER A 410 16.28 1.40 -8.73
CA SER A 410 17.06 0.23 -9.15
C SER A 410 18.56 0.37 -8.89
N SER A 411 19.30 -0.72 -9.04
CA SER A 411 20.72 -0.81 -8.64
C SER A 411 21.75 -0.92 -9.77
N ASN A 412 21.34 -1.08 -11.02
CA ASN A 412 22.23 -1.33 -12.17
C ASN A 412 22.20 -0.22 -13.24
N MET A 413 21.68 0.97 -12.93
CA MET A 413 21.70 2.07 -13.89
C MET A 413 23.08 2.75 -13.89
N ALA A 414 23.60 3.02 -15.09
CA ALA A 414 24.94 3.57 -15.28
C ALA A 414 25.12 4.90 -14.52
N ALA A 415 26.07 4.88 -13.58
CA ALA A 415 26.78 6.00 -12.95
C ALA A 415 25.96 7.23 -12.54
N GLY A 416 25.52 7.23 -11.28
CA GLY A 416 25.17 8.41 -10.49
C GLY A 416 24.12 8.07 -9.44
N ASP A 417 24.32 8.48 -8.19
CA ASP A 417 23.31 8.41 -7.12
C ASP A 417 22.14 9.37 -7.43
N VAL A 418 21.43 9.16 -8.52
CA VAL A 418 20.39 10.08 -9.01
C VAL A 418 19.00 9.56 -8.64
N ASP A 419 18.15 10.48 -8.20
CA ASP A 419 16.80 10.16 -7.76
C ASP A 419 15.88 9.96 -8.99
N ARG A 420 15.26 8.78 -9.06
CA ARG A 420 14.40 8.31 -10.16
C ARG A 420 12.99 7.91 -9.74
N VAL A 421 12.74 7.69 -8.46
CA VAL A 421 11.39 7.37 -7.94
C VAL A 421 11.19 8.02 -6.56
N ASN A 422 9.95 8.18 -6.16
CA ASN A 422 9.55 8.64 -4.83
C ASN A 422 10.31 9.90 -4.37
N MET A 423 10.41 10.92 -5.22
CA MET A 423 11.08 12.20 -4.95
C MET A 423 12.60 12.16 -4.80
N SER A 424 13.06 12.09 -3.54
CA SER A 424 14.45 12.29 -3.14
C SER A 424 14.73 11.71 -1.76
N SER A 425 15.97 11.24 -1.56
CA SER A 425 16.47 10.76 -0.26
C SER A 425 16.89 11.88 0.70
N LEU A 426 16.53 13.13 0.41
CA LEU A 426 16.80 14.27 1.29
C LEU A 426 15.94 14.23 2.57
N LEU A 427 16.49 14.77 3.65
CA LEU A 427 15.81 14.90 4.94
C LEU A 427 15.06 16.23 5.04
N ASP A 428 13.92 16.18 5.70
CA ASP A 428 13.10 17.30 6.09
C ASP A 428 13.60 17.99 7.38
N ALA A 429 12.99 19.11 7.74
CA ALA A 429 13.34 19.86 8.97
C ALA A 429 13.19 19.04 10.27
N ARG A 430 12.41 17.95 10.23
CA ARG A 430 12.15 17.02 11.33
C ARG A 430 13.07 15.78 11.28
N GLY A 431 13.97 15.70 10.32
CA GLY A 431 14.83 14.53 10.10
C GLY A 431 14.11 13.32 9.50
N ALA A 432 12.99 13.52 8.81
CA ALA A 432 12.28 12.51 8.03
C ALA A 432 12.67 12.57 6.55
N TYR A 433 12.73 11.43 5.86
CA TYR A 433 13.02 11.43 4.42
C TYR A 433 11.81 11.96 3.61
N LEU A 434 12.07 12.81 2.63
CA LEU A 434 11.03 13.34 1.74
C LEU A 434 10.36 12.24 0.92
N SER A 435 11.13 11.26 0.47
CA SER A 435 10.60 10.06 -0.17
C SER A 435 9.59 9.31 0.69
N ALA A 436 9.86 9.18 2.00
CA ALA A 436 8.92 8.54 2.92
C ALA A 436 7.62 9.35 3.08
N GLN A 437 7.69 10.68 3.11
CA GLN A 437 6.49 11.53 3.13
C GLN A 437 5.68 11.42 1.85
N TRP A 438 6.37 11.34 0.71
CA TRP A 438 5.71 11.15 -0.59
C TRP A 438 4.94 9.85 -0.63
N ILE A 439 5.58 8.76 -0.23
CA ILE A 439 4.95 7.44 -0.25
C ILE A 439 3.81 7.34 0.78
N ARG A 440 3.89 8.04 1.92
CA ARG A 440 2.84 7.97 2.95
C ARG A 440 1.61 8.80 2.59
N ALA A 441 1.79 10.03 2.10
CA ALA A 441 0.70 11.00 2.02
C ALA A 441 0.46 11.54 0.60
N ILE A 442 1.50 12.00 -0.10
CA ILE A 442 1.31 12.78 -1.34
C ILE A 442 1.03 11.87 -2.53
N ASN A 443 1.85 10.84 -2.69
CA ASN A 443 1.68 9.83 -3.72
C ASN A 443 1.72 8.41 -3.13
N PRO A 444 0.68 7.96 -2.40
CA PRO A 444 0.65 6.63 -1.81
C PRO A 444 0.48 5.50 -2.81
N LEU A 445 0.64 4.27 -2.31
CA LEU A 445 0.39 3.04 -3.05
C LEU A 445 -1.10 2.90 -3.38
N ASN A 446 -1.39 2.54 -4.63
CA ASN A 446 -2.73 2.26 -5.14
C ASN A 446 -2.65 1.22 -6.28
N TYR A 447 -3.80 0.74 -6.79
CA TYR A 447 -3.79 -0.30 -7.82
C TYR A 447 -3.03 0.13 -9.08
N ARG A 448 -3.19 1.39 -9.52
CA ARG A 448 -2.49 1.90 -10.71
C ARG A 448 -0.97 1.78 -10.54
N ARG A 449 -0.42 2.33 -9.47
CA ARG A 449 1.04 2.34 -9.23
C ARG A 449 1.58 0.92 -9.09
N PHE A 450 0.87 0.08 -8.34
CA PHE A 450 1.27 -1.32 -8.19
C PHE A 450 1.31 -2.05 -9.54
N PHE A 451 0.22 -2.02 -10.32
CA PHE A 451 0.17 -2.77 -11.58
C PHE A 451 1.05 -2.16 -12.67
N GLN A 452 1.31 -0.84 -12.66
CA GLN A 452 2.29 -0.21 -13.55
C GLN A 452 3.71 -0.75 -13.27
N THR A 453 4.15 -0.72 -12.02
CA THR A 453 5.48 -1.20 -11.63
C THR A 453 5.60 -2.73 -11.76
N PHE A 454 4.57 -3.48 -11.37
CA PHE A 454 4.53 -4.93 -11.57
C PHE A 454 4.62 -5.30 -13.06
N ALA A 455 3.86 -4.63 -13.91
CA ALA A 455 3.87 -4.89 -15.34
C ALA A 455 5.22 -4.54 -15.98
N LYS A 456 5.92 -3.51 -15.50
CA LYS A 456 7.30 -3.17 -15.91
C LYS A 456 8.25 -4.34 -15.68
N TYR A 457 8.24 -4.95 -14.49
CA TYR A 457 9.08 -6.11 -14.19
C TYR A 457 8.64 -7.37 -14.95
N MET A 458 7.33 -7.62 -15.06
CA MET A 458 6.84 -8.73 -15.87
C MET A 458 7.22 -8.60 -17.33
N ASN A 459 7.08 -7.41 -17.95
CA ASN A 459 7.48 -7.20 -19.34
C ASN A 459 8.99 -7.40 -19.54
N THR A 460 9.79 -7.01 -18.55
CA THR A 460 11.24 -7.28 -18.56
C THR A 460 11.54 -8.78 -18.54
N TYR A 461 10.81 -9.54 -17.72
CA TYR A 461 10.95 -11.00 -17.68
C TYR A 461 10.51 -11.68 -18.97
N LEU A 462 9.41 -11.22 -19.57
CA LEU A 462 8.82 -11.76 -20.80
C LEU A 462 9.63 -11.42 -22.05
N SER A 463 10.30 -10.26 -22.08
CA SER A 463 11.14 -9.84 -23.19
C SER A 463 12.54 -10.47 -23.16
N ASN A 464 12.95 -11.06 -22.02
CA ASN A 464 14.26 -11.65 -21.84
C ASN A 464 14.21 -13.18 -21.84
N ALA A 465 14.52 -13.78 -23.00
CA ALA A 465 14.54 -15.23 -23.19
C ALA A 465 15.54 -15.97 -22.26
N SER A 466 16.52 -15.27 -21.68
CA SER A 466 17.46 -15.83 -20.69
C SER A 466 16.86 -15.87 -19.27
N ILE A 467 15.76 -15.18 -19.02
CA ILE A 467 15.07 -15.15 -17.72
C ILE A 467 13.88 -16.10 -17.74
N ILE A 468 12.94 -15.89 -18.66
CA ILE A 468 11.78 -16.77 -18.86
C ILE A 468 11.89 -17.41 -20.24
N ALA A 469 11.69 -18.73 -20.30
CA ALA A 469 11.64 -19.49 -21.56
C ALA A 469 10.36 -19.22 -22.38
N CYS A 470 9.75 -18.04 -22.21
CA CYS A 470 8.64 -17.56 -23.02
C CYS A 470 9.17 -16.41 -23.86
N THR A 471 9.36 -16.66 -25.16
CA THR A 471 9.87 -15.60 -26.04
C THR A 471 8.85 -14.47 -26.15
N SER A 472 9.33 -13.25 -26.41
CA SER A 472 8.45 -12.08 -26.67
C SER A 472 7.50 -12.27 -27.86
N SER A 473 7.68 -13.32 -28.68
CA SER A 473 6.74 -13.69 -29.75
C SER A 473 5.56 -14.56 -29.27
N THR A 474 5.68 -15.19 -28.10
CA THR A 474 4.71 -16.14 -27.55
C THR A 474 3.78 -15.47 -26.53
N TYR A 475 4.35 -14.69 -25.63
CA TYR A 475 3.63 -13.87 -24.66
C TYR A 475 4.26 -12.48 -24.62
N ASN A 476 3.65 -11.54 -25.36
CA ASN A 476 4.17 -10.20 -25.56
C ASN A 476 3.48 -9.19 -24.61
N GLN A 477 3.93 -7.94 -24.68
CA GLN A 477 3.36 -6.81 -23.96
C GLN A 477 1.83 -6.73 -24.14
N ASP A 478 1.31 -6.88 -25.36
CA ASP A 478 -0.13 -6.80 -25.63
C ASP A 478 -0.95 -7.84 -24.86
N LYS A 479 -0.42 -9.06 -24.64
CA LYS A 479 -1.14 -10.08 -23.87
C LYS A 479 -1.25 -9.70 -22.39
N LEU A 480 -0.15 -9.22 -21.80
CA LEU A 480 -0.16 -8.73 -20.43
C LEU A 480 -1.13 -7.54 -20.27
N GLU A 481 -1.10 -6.60 -21.21
CA GLU A 481 -2.01 -5.45 -21.21
C GLU A 481 -3.48 -5.87 -21.34
N LYS A 482 -3.80 -6.82 -22.23
CA LYS A 482 -5.15 -7.37 -22.36
C LYS A 482 -5.60 -8.09 -21.10
N LEU A 483 -4.72 -8.84 -20.43
CA LEU A 483 -5.07 -9.48 -19.16
C LEU A 483 -5.34 -8.43 -18.08
N LEU A 484 -4.49 -7.40 -17.96
CA LEU A 484 -4.74 -6.28 -17.05
C LEU A 484 -6.08 -5.61 -17.36
N ASP A 485 -6.37 -5.35 -18.64
CA ASP A 485 -7.62 -4.73 -19.07
C ASP A 485 -8.85 -5.61 -18.76
N LYS A 486 -8.77 -6.94 -18.93
CA LYS A 486 -9.86 -7.87 -18.55
C LYS A 486 -10.27 -7.71 -17.08
N TYR A 487 -9.31 -7.42 -16.21
CA TYR A 487 -9.53 -7.12 -14.79
C TYR A 487 -9.77 -5.64 -14.48
N GLY A 488 -9.80 -4.76 -15.48
CA GLY A 488 -9.96 -3.32 -15.27
C GLY A 488 -8.73 -2.63 -14.68
N LEU A 489 -7.56 -3.28 -14.69
CA LEU A 489 -6.31 -2.85 -14.04
C LEU A 489 -5.32 -2.15 -14.99
N LEU A 490 -5.63 -2.01 -16.28
CA LEU A 490 -4.82 -1.23 -17.24
C LEU A 490 -5.05 0.28 -17.08
N LEU A 491 -4.69 0.79 -15.91
CA LEU A 491 -4.98 2.14 -15.41
C LEU A 491 -3.87 3.18 -15.70
N PHE A 492 -2.87 2.82 -16.49
CA PHE A 492 -1.71 3.64 -16.80
C PHE A 492 -1.49 3.74 -18.33
N ARG A 493 -0.76 4.77 -18.76
CA ARG A 493 -0.47 5.06 -20.19
C ARG A 493 0.96 4.69 -20.59
N SER A 494 1.86 4.63 -19.62
CA SER A 494 3.25 4.20 -19.78
C SER A 494 3.65 3.24 -18.66
N TYR A 495 4.72 2.49 -18.86
CA TYR A 495 5.32 1.64 -17.83
C TYR A 495 6.21 2.40 -16.84
N ASN A 496 6.39 3.72 -17.05
CA ASN A 496 7.21 4.60 -16.21
C ASN A 496 8.63 4.03 -15.95
N ASP A 497 9.23 3.49 -17.01
CA ASP A 497 10.57 2.88 -17.00
C ASP A 497 11.70 3.92 -16.98
N ASN A 498 11.41 5.15 -17.37
CA ASN A 498 12.30 6.30 -17.26
C ASN A 498 12.23 7.03 -15.90
N GLY A 499 11.23 6.70 -15.06
CA GLY A 499 11.07 7.16 -13.69
C GLY A 499 10.56 8.60 -13.55
N ASN A 500 10.12 8.94 -12.34
CA ASN A 500 9.50 10.22 -11.99
C ASN A 500 10.30 11.02 -10.94
N GLY A 501 11.47 10.54 -10.53
CA GLY A 501 12.25 11.14 -9.45
C GLY A 501 12.75 12.55 -9.79
N LEU A 502 13.17 13.28 -8.77
CA LEU A 502 13.43 14.72 -8.86
C LEU A 502 14.52 15.11 -9.87
N SER A 503 15.57 14.30 -10.00
CA SER A 503 16.80 14.67 -10.71
C SER A 503 17.01 13.94 -12.04
N ALA A 504 16.50 12.71 -12.17
CA ALA A 504 16.61 11.91 -13.41
C ALA A 504 15.25 11.46 -13.96
N GLY A 505 14.12 11.99 -13.45
CA GLY A 505 12.83 11.69 -14.03
C GLY A 505 12.79 12.03 -15.53
N HIS A 506 12.12 11.19 -16.32
CA HIS A 506 12.07 11.26 -17.79
C HIS A 506 13.40 11.10 -18.54
N SER A 507 14.52 10.80 -17.89
CA SER A 507 15.84 10.73 -18.54
C SER A 507 16.12 9.45 -19.37
N GLY A 508 15.09 8.63 -19.62
CA GLY A 508 15.21 7.30 -20.23
C GLY A 508 14.24 7.05 -21.39
N THR A 509 14.28 5.84 -21.93
CA THR A 509 13.26 5.39 -22.89
C THR A 509 11.93 5.19 -22.17
N LEU A 510 10.84 5.58 -22.82
CA LEU A 510 9.49 5.43 -22.31
C LEU A 510 8.76 4.31 -23.05
N THR A 511 8.45 3.23 -22.34
CA THR A 511 7.59 2.15 -22.85
C THR A 511 6.12 2.55 -22.69
N LYS A 512 5.40 2.65 -23.81
CA LYS A 512 3.98 3.06 -23.85
C LYS A 512 3.05 1.86 -23.85
N VAL A 513 1.88 2.04 -23.24
CA VAL A 513 0.75 1.12 -23.36
C VAL A 513 0.12 1.24 -24.73
N ASN A 514 -0.23 0.11 -25.37
CA ASN A 514 -1.02 0.14 -26.58
C ASN A 514 -2.48 0.44 -26.22
N SER A 515 -2.93 1.66 -26.54
CA SER A 515 -4.28 2.12 -26.20
C SER A 515 -5.43 1.25 -26.74
N ILE A 516 -5.21 0.46 -27.80
CA ILE A 516 -6.21 -0.46 -28.36
C ILE A 516 -6.50 -1.63 -27.40
N ASN A 517 -5.55 -1.99 -26.53
CA ASN A 517 -5.73 -3.04 -25.54
C ASN A 517 -6.64 -2.62 -24.39
N ARG A 518 -6.98 -1.32 -24.25
CA ARG A 518 -7.87 -0.81 -23.22
C ARG A 518 -9.33 -0.86 -23.69
N GLN A 519 -10.04 -1.93 -23.35
CA GLN A 519 -11.45 -2.15 -23.71
C GLN A 519 -12.39 -2.10 -22.52
N ARG A 520 -11.95 -2.56 -21.33
CA ARG A 520 -12.76 -2.59 -20.10
C ARG A 520 -12.27 -1.62 -19.02
N SER A 521 -10.97 -1.33 -18.95
CA SER A 521 -10.44 -0.31 -18.03
C SER A 521 -10.98 1.07 -18.40
N VAL A 522 -11.68 1.69 -17.47
CA VAL A 522 -12.27 3.02 -17.66
C VAL A 522 -11.39 4.08 -17.00
N LEU A 523 -10.98 5.10 -17.77
CA LEU A 523 -10.30 6.29 -17.27
C LEU A 523 -11.25 7.49 -17.30
N ILE A 524 -11.28 8.29 -16.22
CA ILE A 524 -12.21 9.41 -16.05
C ILE A 524 -11.42 10.69 -15.81
N SER A 525 -11.81 11.82 -16.42
CA SER A 525 -11.17 13.10 -16.09
C SER A 525 -11.48 13.54 -14.66
N LYS A 526 -10.50 14.12 -13.98
CA LYS A 526 -10.62 14.73 -12.66
C LYS A 526 -11.69 15.82 -12.60
N ASP A 527 -12.04 16.45 -13.72
CA ASP A 527 -13.06 17.50 -13.75
C ASP A 527 -14.48 17.02 -13.40
N TYR A 528 -14.69 15.70 -13.41
CA TYR A 528 -15.97 15.12 -13.00
C TYR A 528 -16.12 14.95 -11.48
N ILE A 529 -15.05 15.13 -10.69
CA ILE A 529 -15.17 15.15 -9.22
C ILE A 529 -15.34 16.59 -8.75
N SER A 530 -16.31 16.82 -7.87
CA SER A 530 -16.54 18.14 -7.29
C SER A 530 -17.15 18.00 -5.90
N LEU A 531 -17.17 19.09 -5.13
CA LEU A 531 -18.04 19.16 -3.96
C LEU A 531 -19.51 19.05 -4.41
N THR A 532 -20.36 18.43 -3.59
CA THR A 532 -21.80 18.33 -3.89
C THR A 532 -22.42 19.72 -4.07
N PRO A 533 -23.36 19.90 -5.00
CA PRO A 533 -24.14 21.15 -5.09
C PRO A 533 -25.17 21.28 -3.96
N GLU A 534 -25.49 20.20 -3.24
CA GLU A 534 -26.45 20.18 -2.12
C GLU A 534 -26.00 21.10 -0.96
N SER A 535 -26.90 21.44 -0.04
CA SER A 535 -26.60 22.36 1.08
C SER A 535 -25.53 21.81 2.03
N THR A 536 -25.55 20.50 2.28
CA THR A 536 -24.57 19.84 3.15
C THR A 536 -23.29 19.56 2.35
N LYS A 537 -22.27 20.39 2.56
CA LYS A 537 -20.98 20.29 1.86
C LYS A 537 -20.01 19.29 2.49
N ALA A 538 -20.12 19.07 3.80
CA ALA A 538 -19.33 18.09 4.54
C ALA A 538 -20.15 17.56 5.72
N TYR A 539 -19.77 16.38 6.21
CA TYR A 539 -20.13 15.93 7.55
C TYR A 539 -19.01 16.32 8.51
N VAL A 540 -19.39 16.87 9.67
CA VAL A 540 -18.45 17.31 10.71
C VAL A 540 -18.61 16.41 11.94
N PHE A 541 -17.49 15.93 12.45
CA PHE A 541 -17.40 15.03 13.59
C PHE A 541 -16.62 15.71 14.70
N ASP A 542 -17.29 15.93 15.82
CA ASP A 542 -16.74 16.66 16.95
C ASP A 542 -17.11 15.99 18.29
N VAL A 543 -17.43 14.69 18.31
CA VAL A 543 -17.69 13.95 19.55
C VAL A 543 -16.37 13.62 20.25
N ALA A 544 -16.20 14.06 21.50
CA ALA A 544 -14.94 13.93 22.25
C ALA A 544 -14.39 12.48 22.31
N GLU A 545 -15.24 11.50 22.58
CA GLU A 545 -14.85 10.08 22.66
C GLU A 545 -14.30 9.56 21.32
N ASN A 546 -15.04 9.80 20.24
CA ASN A 546 -14.65 9.36 18.89
C ASN A 546 -13.35 10.03 18.45
N MET A 547 -13.23 11.35 18.66
CA MET A 547 -12.03 12.10 18.30
C MET A 547 -10.82 11.69 19.13
N GLY A 548 -11.01 11.42 20.43
CA GLY A 548 -9.97 10.87 21.29
C GLY A 548 -9.48 9.51 20.80
N GLY A 549 -10.38 8.62 20.40
CA GLY A 549 -10.06 7.30 19.82
C GLY A 549 -9.28 7.39 18.50
N ILE A 550 -9.71 8.27 17.59
CA ILE A 550 -9.04 8.50 16.30
C ILE A 550 -7.63 9.05 16.50
N VAL A 551 -7.48 10.10 17.32
CA VAL A 551 -6.16 10.70 17.61
C VAL A 551 -5.24 9.69 18.29
N SER A 552 -5.77 8.87 19.21
CA SER A 552 -5.01 7.78 19.85
C SER A 552 -4.52 6.75 18.82
N THR A 553 -5.40 6.32 17.92
CA THR A 553 -5.07 5.35 16.85
C THR A 553 -3.97 5.88 15.94
N LEU A 554 -4.11 7.11 15.46
CA LEU A 554 -3.13 7.74 14.56
C LEU A 554 -1.78 8.01 15.25
N ARG A 555 -1.78 8.36 16.56
CA ARG A 555 -0.55 8.49 17.36
C ARG A 555 0.13 7.15 17.57
N SER A 556 -0.63 6.10 17.91
CA SER A 556 -0.09 4.75 18.10
C SER A 556 0.51 4.17 16.81
N SER A 557 -0.01 4.60 15.65
CA SER A 557 0.50 4.25 14.32
C SER A 557 1.68 5.12 13.88
N GLY A 558 2.09 6.11 14.68
CA GLY A 558 3.18 7.04 14.36
C GLY A 558 2.84 8.03 13.23
N LEU A 559 1.57 8.15 12.84
CA LEU A 559 1.12 9.02 11.76
C LEU A 559 0.98 10.47 12.22
N ILE A 560 0.41 10.68 13.41
CA ILE A 560 0.32 11.99 14.04
C ILE A 560 1.36 12.07 15.16
N THR A 561 2.25 13.06 15.09
CA THR A 561 3.26 13.28 16.12
C THR A 561 2.87 14.37 17.12
N ASN A 562 2.19 15.44 16.69
CA ASN A 562 1.89 16.60 17.54
C ASN A 562 0.48 17.16 17.27
N VAL A 563 -0.28 17.34 18.36
CA VAL A 563 -1.50 18.18 18.40
C VAL A 563 -1.14 19.47 19.16
N SER A 564 -1.73 20.60 18.78
CA SER A 564 -1.50 21.89 19.43
C SER A 564 -1.75 21.81 20.94
N PRO A 565 -0.86 22.39 21.78
CA PRO A 565 -1.05 22.44 23.23
C PRO A 565 -2.24 23.32 23.66
N LEU A 566 -2.80 24.12 22.75
CA LEU A 566 -4.00 24.91 23.01
C LEU A 566 -5.29 24.07 22.96
N ILE A 567 -5.23 22.88 22.34
CA ILE A 567 -6.33 21.93 22.35
C ILE A 567 -6.27 21.14 23.67
N PRO A 568 -7.32 21.18 24.51
CA PRO A 568 -7.33 20.43 25.77
C PRO A 568 -7.25 18.93 25.51
N GLY A 569 -6.38 18.22 26.23
CA GLY A 569 -6.29 16.75 26.12
C GLY A 569 -7.58 16.01 26.50
N SER A 570 -8.47 16.64 27.27
CA SER A 570 -9.81 16.11 27.57
C SER A 570 -10.81 16.25 26.42
N LEU A 571 -10.48 17.02 25.38
CA LEU A 571 -11.39 17.39 24.28
C LEU A 571 -12.74 17.91 24.79
N HIS A 572 -12.79 18.65 25.90
CA HIS A 572 -14.07 19.07 26.49
C HIS A 572 -14.84 20.10 25.66
N TYR A 573 -14.23 20.70 24.63
CA TYR A 573 -14.91 21.56 23.67
C TYR A 573 -15.68 20.74 22.62
N ASN A 574 -15.19 19.54 22.28
CA ASN A 574 -15.80 18.60 21.35
C ASN A 574 -17.13 18.07 21.91
N ASN A 575 -18.23 18.70 21.50
CA ASN A 575 -19.54 18.54 22.14
C ASN A 575 -20.57 17.77 21.29
N GLY A 576 -20.21 17.34 20.08
CA GLY A 576 -21.05 16.54 19.21
C GLY A 576 -22.16 17.32 18.51
N ASN A 577 -22.02 18.65 18.36
CA ASN A 577 -23.05 19.48 17.72
C ASN A 577 -23.00 19.40 16.18
N GLY A 578 -22.02 18.70 15.60
CA GLY A 578 -21.84 18.58 14.16
C GLY A 578 -21.46 19.90 13.47
N LYS A 579 -20.85 20.82 14.21
CA LYS A 579 -20.32 22.09 13.71
C LYS A 579 -18.82 22.20 13.98
N ILE A 580 -18.21 23.26 13.47
CA ILE A 580 -16.80 23.56 13.67
C ILE A 580 -16.71 24.72 14.67
N SER A 581 -16.30 24.43 15.89
CA SER A 581 -16.28 25.38 17.00
C SER A 581 -14.87 25.60 17.57
N PRO A 582 -14.61 26.74 18.25
CA PRO A 582 -13.32 27.06 18.84
C PRO A 582 -12.87 26.01 19.87
N GLY A 583 -11.60 25.57 19.76
CA GLY A 583 -10.95 24.70 20.73
C GLY A 583 -11.14 23.20 20.47
N GLU A 584 -11.78 22.85 19.36
CA GLU A 584 -12.04 21.47 18.97
C GLU A 584 -10.94 20.88 18.09
N ILE A 585 -10.86 19.54 18.10
CA ILE A 585 -10.38 18.77 16.94
C ILE A 585 -11.59 18.29 16.19
N VAL A 586 -11.74 18.67 14.93
CA VAL A 586 -12.87 18.25 14.10
C VAL A 586 -12.42 17.26 13.03
N GLY A 587 -13.19 16.20 12.85
CA GLY A 587 -13.13 15.33 11.68
C GLY A 587 -14.05 15.88 10.59
N ILE A 588 -13.52 16.05 9.38
CA ILE A 588 -14.25 16.57 8.24
C ILE A 588 -14.28 15.51 7.14
N LEU A 589 -15.49 15.19 6.68
CA LEU A 589 -15.74 14.35 5.53
C LEU A 589 -16.39 15.19 4.42
N PRO A 590 -15.62 15.72 3.45
CA PRO A 590 -16.18 16.41 2.29
C PRO A 590 -17.16 15.53 1.52
N VAL A 591 -18.34 16.07 1.20
CA VAL A 591 -19.34 15.36 0.38
C VAL A 591 -18.97 15.55 -1.09
N LEU A 592 -18.08 14.68 -1.59
CA LEU A 592 -17.68 14.67 -2.99
C LEU A 592 -18.73 13.99 -3.86
N LYS A 593 -18.98 14.57 -5.04
CA LYS A 593 -19.87 14.09 -6.08
C LYS A 593 -19.06 13.68 -7.30
N ASN A 594 -19.36 12.48 -7.80
CA ASN A 594 -18.95 12.03 -9.12
C ASN A 594 -20.04 12.40 -10.12
N SER A 595 -19.72 13.29 -11.07
CA SER A 595 -20.65 13.72 -12.12
C SER A 595 -20.41 13.01 -13.46
N SER A 596 -19.56 11.99 -13.49
CA SER A 596 -19.36 11.14 -14.66
C SER A 596 -20.38 10.00 -14.73
N ASN A 597 -20.41 9.32 -15.87
CA ASN A 597 -21.22 8.12 -16.10
C ASN A 597 -20.50 6.80 -15.72
N SER A 598 -19.37 6.90 -15.01
CA SER A 598 -18.56 5.74 -14.62
C SER A 598 -18.16 5.82 -13.15
N ILE A 599 -17.87 4.68 -12.52
CA ILE A 599 -17.47 4.64 -11.11
C ILE A 599 -16.07 5.26 -10.97
N MET A 600 -15.89 6.18 -10.02
CA MET A 600 -14.57 6.64 -9.58
C MET A 600 -14.15 5.80 -8.37
N ALA A 601 -12.94 5.26 -8.35
CA ALA A 601 -12.46 4.45 -7.24
C ALA A 601 -11.07 4.84 -6.78
N GLY A 602 -10.76 4.52 -5.52
CA GLY A 602 -9.53 4.93 -4.84
C GLY A 602 -9.43 6.45 -4.73
N VAL A 603 -10.51 7.12 -4.33
CA VAL A 603 -10.50 8.60 -4.21
C VAL A 603 -9.66 9.00 -3.01
N GLN A 604 -8.72 9.90 -3.23
CA GLN A 604 -7.87 10.50 -2.21
C GLN A 604 -8.19 11.98 -2.11
N VAL A 605 -8.36 12.47 -0.88
CA VAL A 605 -8.50 13.89 -0.56
C VAL A 605 -7.34 14.29 0.35
N LEU A 606 -6.69 15.40 0.03
CA LEU A 606 -5.56 15.96 0.76
C LEU A 606 -5.88 17.35 1.28
N ALA A 607 -5.53 17.57 2.54
CA ALA A 607 -5.58 18.84 3.25
C ALA A 607 -4.19 19.35 3.65
N ASN A 608 -3.10 18.71 3.19
CA ASN A 608 -1.76 19.21 3.46
C ASN A 608 -1.53 20.54 2.72
N ASP A 609 -0.67 21.40 3.29
CA ASP A 609 -0.26 22.65 2.64
C ASP A 609 0.47 22.36 1.32
N TRP A 610 0.20 23.14 0.28
CA TRP A 610 0.64 22.82 -1.09
C TRP A 610 0.79 24.04 -2.00
N ASP A 611 -0.08 25.05 -1.85
CA ASP A 611 -0.02 26.26 -2.67
C ASP A 611 1.12 27.18 -2.24
N HIS A 612 1.74 27.87 -3.19
CA HIS A 612 2.79 28.85 -2.89
C HIS A 612 2.16 30.21 -2.60
N GLY A 613 2.63 30.86 -1.54
CA GLY A 613 2.32 32.24 -1.28
C GLY A 613 3.41 33.17 -1.80
N ARG A 614 3.02 34.34 -2.32
CA ARG A 614 3.93 35.43 -2.67
C ARG A 614 3.89 36.53 -1.62
N LEU A 615 5.04 36.89 -1.05
CA LEU A 615 5.13 38.03 -0.14
C LEU A 615 4.91 39.37 -0.87
N SER A 616 4.13 40.26 -0.28
CA SER A 616 3.77 41.57 -0.86
C SER A 616 4.90 42.60 -0.83
N ASP A 617 5.86 42.44 0.09
CA ASP A 617 7.10 43.21 0.16
C ASP A 617 8.24 42.21 0.42
N TRP A 618 9.39 42.43 -0.23
CA TRP A 618 10.59 41.59 -0.13
C TRP A 618 11.72 42.40 0.49
N THR A 619 11.44 43.13 1.56
CA THR A 619 12.45 43.81 2.37
C THR A 619 12.93 42.86 3.47
N PRO A 620 14.20 42.41 3.46
CA PRO A 620 14.77 41.70 4.58
C PRO A 620 14.80 42.65 5.79
N LEU A 621 14.17 42.28 6.90
CA LEU A 621 14.32 43.07 8.12
C LEU A 621 15.77 42.96 8.62
N PRO A 622 16.38 44.06 9.13
CA PRO A 622 17.69 43.99 9.75
C PRO A 622 17.67 42.96 10.88
N ALA A 623 18.56 41.97 10.81
CA ALA A 623 18.65 40.89 11.78
C ALA A 623 18.84 41.43 13.22
N ALA A 624 17.80 41.30 14.04
CA ALA A 624 17.86 41.61 15.46
C ALA A 624 17.67 40.35 16.29
N TYR A 625 18.61 39.38 16.20
CA TYR A 625 18.78 38.35 17.23
C TYR A 625 20.24 37.87 17.27
N PRO A 626 20.95 38.03 18.41
CA PRO A 626 22.26 37.45 18.61
C PRO A 626 22.12 36.05 19.23
N SER A 627 21.95 35.02 18.41
CA SER A 627 22.30 33.62 18.73
C SER A 627 21.88 32.72 17.57
N GLY A 628 22.86 32.08 16.91
CA GLY A 628 22.80 30.76 16.25
C GLY A 628 21.69 30.37 15.25
N ASP A 629 20.45 30.79 15.43
CA ASP A 629 19.28 30.46 14.62
C ASP A 629 18.97 31.60 13.65
N SER A 630 19.30 31.37 12.38
CA SER A 630 18.99 32.30 11.29
C SER A 630 17.54 32.18 10.84
N LYS A 631 16.58 32.55 11.70
CA LYS A 631 15.20 32.83 11.25
C LYS A 631 15.16 34.24 10.67
N ALA A 632 15.25 34.35 9.34
CA ALA A 632 15.01 35.62 8.66
C ALA A 632 13.55 36.06 8.87
N ILE A 633 13.35 37.26 9.42
CA ILE A 633 12.04 37.86 9.62
C ILE A 633 11.76 38.72 8.36
N TYR A 634 10.72 38.39 7.60
CA TYR A 634 10.33 39.13 6.39
C TYR A 634 9.17 40.07 6.71
N SER A 635 9.26 41.33 6.28
CA SER A 635 8.13 42.28 6.28
C SER A 635 7.30 42.09 5.01
N GLY A 636 6.00 41.81 5.17
CA GLY A 636 5.06 41.66 4.06
C GLY A 636 3.91 40.67 4.35
N ASP A 637 2.80 40.88 3.64
CA ASP A 637 1.64 39.98 3.63
C ASP A 637 1.91 38.84 2.66
N LEU A 638 1.74 37.60 3.12
CA LEU A 638 1.74 36.44 2.22
C LEU A 638 0.41 36.43 1.45
N LYS A 639 0.48 36.69 0.14
CA LYS A 639 -0.65 36.67 -0.78
C LYS A 639 -0.73 35.32 -1.50
N ILE A 640 -1.95 34.87 -1.74
CA ILE A 640 -2.25 33.58 -2.39
C ILE A 640 -1.98 33.72 -3.90
N CYS A 641 -1.35 32.72 -4.51
CA CYS A 641 -1.14 32.67 -5.95
C CYS A 641 -2.38 32.15 -6.69
N ASN A 642 -2.79 32.83 -7.76
CA ASN A 642 -4.01 32.51 -8.52
C ASN A 642 -3.74 31.88 -9.88
N THR A 643 -2.58 31.24 -10.01
CA THR A 643 -2.00 30.69 -11.26
C THR A 643 -2.39 29.25 -11.52
N PHE A 644 -3.05 28.60 -10.56
CA PHE A 644 -3.52 27.23 -10.67
C PHE A 644 -4.88 27.16 -11.38
N GLU A 645 -5.33 25.94 -11.65
CA GLU A 645 -6.54 25.67 -12.44
C GLU A 645 -7.83 26.31 -11.87
N ASP A 646 -7.87 26.53 -10.56
CA ASP A 646 -9.00 27.16 -9.86
C ASP A 646 -9.03 28.69 -9.97
N LYS A 647 -7.90 29.33 -10.36
CA LYS A 647 -7.74 30.78 -10.50
C LYS A 647 -8.18 31.58 -9.27
N PHE A 648 -8.01 30.98 -8.10
CA PHE A 648 -8.48 31.52 -6.83
C PHE A 648 -7.31 31.99 -5.95
N PRO A 649 -7.49 33.09 -5.20
CA PRO A 649 -8.56 34.09 -5.36
C PRO A 649 -8.33 34.95 -6.61
N LEU A 650 -9.27 35.78 -7.02
CA LEU A 650 -9.00 36.79 -8.03
C LEU A 650 -8.06 37.88 -7.47
N GLU A 651 -7.38 38.65 -8.35
CA GLU A 651 -6.56 39.78 -7.91
C GLU A 651 -7.39 40.80 -7.10
N SER A 652 -8.64 41.05 -7.51
CA SER A 652 -9.62 41.86 -6.79
C SER A 652 -10.06 41.26 -5.44
N GLU A 653 -9.75 39.99 -5.19
CA GLU A 653 -10.10 39.27 -3.97
C GLU A 653 -8.86 39.04 -3.09
N GLY A 654 -7.74 39.70 -3.38
CA GLY A 654 -6.52 39.66 -2.56
C GLY A 654 -5.40 38.76 -3.09
N ALA A 655 -5.52 38.22 -4.30
CA ALA A 655 -4.45 37.41 -4.89
C ALA A 655 -3.15 38.19 -5.10
N ALA A 656 -2.06 37.44 -5.21
CA ALA A 656 -0.81 37.95 -5.73
C ALA A 656 -0.99 38.36 -7.21
N ASN A 657 -0.42 39.51 -7.57
CA ASN A 657 -0.41 39.97 -8.95
C ASN A 657 0.53 39.08 -9.79
N THR A 658 0.05 38.54 -10.92
CA THR A 658 0.75 37.54 -11.75
C THR A 658 1.06 38.05 -13.17
N ILE A 659 1.16 39.37 -13.35
CA ILE A 659 1.35 40.03 -14.67
C ILE A 659 2.58 39.54 -15.46
N ASN A 660 3.52 38.79 -14.86
CA ASN A 660 4.70 38.24 -15.53
C ASN A 660 4.89 36.74 -15.29
N ALA A 661 3.87 35.92 -15.61
CA ALA A 661 4.01 34.47 -15.63
C ALA A 661 5.18 34.06 -16.55
N SER A 662 6.24 33.50 -15.97
CA SER A 662 7.41 33.04 -16.72
C SER A 662 7.14 31.67 -17.34
N ALA A 663 7.58 31.46 -18.59
CA ALA A 663 7.60 30.12 -19.18
C ALA A 663 8.55 29.16 -18.46
N THR A 664 9.51 29.70 -17.70
CA THR A 664 10.41 28.96 -16.81
C THR A 664 10.28 29.56 -15.41
N PRO A 665 9.27 29.15 -14.62
CA PRO A 665 9.07 29.68 -13.28
C PRO A 665 10.31 29.44 -12.42
N VAL A 666 10.69 30.42 -11.61
CA VAL A 666 11.75 30.29 -10.60
C VAL A 666 11.16 30.33 -9.19
N ALA A 667 11.93 29.87 -8.20
CA ALA A 667 11.54 29.92 -6.79
C ALA A 667 10.97 31.30 -6.39
N GLY A 668 9.74 31.29 -5.85
CA GLY A 668 8.99 32.49 -5.45
C GLY A 668 8.07 33.09 -6.52
N ASP A 669 8.10 32.59 -7.76
CA ASP A 669 7.07 32.89 -8.76
C ASP A 669 5.78 32.13 -8.44
N CYS A 670 4.63 32.65 -8.82
CA CYS A 670 3.35 32.00 -8.53
C CYS A 670 3.12 30.73 -9.35
N GLU A 671 3.78 30.60 -10.50
CA GLU A 671 3.71 29.41 -11.37
C GLU A 671 4.70 28.32 -10.95
N TYR A 672 5.56 28.60 -9.96
CA TYR A 672 6.56 27.65 -9.50
C TYR A 672 5.94 26.59 -8.58
N ILE A 673 6.27 25.32 -8.81
CA ILE A 673 5.85 24.20 -7.97
C ILE A 673 7.04 23.80 -7.07
N THR A 674 6.85 23.81 -5.75
CA THR A 674 7.89 23.37 -4.80
C THR A 674 8.46 22.01 -5.16
N ARG A 675 9.77 21.91 -5.19
CA ARG A 675 10.45 20.62 -5.33
C ARG A 675 10.53 19.82 -4.02
N MET A 676 10.24 20.48 -2.90
CA MET A 676 10.45 19.94 -1.55
C MET A 676 9.20 20.05 -0.67
N ASN A 677 8.04 20.40 -1.23
CA ASN A 677 6.78 20.57 -0.49
C ASN A 677 6.94 21.45 0.77
N GLY A 678 7.57 22.62 0.62
CA GLY A 678 7.77 23.61 1.70
C GLY A 678 8.74 23.20 2.82
N VAL A 679 9.38 22.04 2.69
CA VAL A 679 10.34 21.54 3.66
C VAL A 679 11.66 22.27 3.48
N HIS A 680 11.92 23.24 4.34
CA HIS A 680 13.22 23.91 4.45
C HIS A 680 14.19 23.04 5.24
N LYS A 681 15.30 22.59 4.63
CA LYS A 681 16.46 22.16 5.39
C LYS A 681 17.11 23.42 5.94
N SER A 682 17.26 23.55 7.26
CA SER A 682 18.34 24.40 7.78
C SER A 682 19.64 23.78 7.27
N CYS A 683 20.24 24.30 6.20
CA CYS A 683 21.59 23.90 5.78
C CYS A 683 22.54 24.36 6.91
N SER A 684 22.64 23.57 7.98
CA SER A 684 23.70 23.71 8.97
C SER A 684 24.97 23.19 8.34
N LEU A 685 25.89 24.11 8.02
CA LEU A 685 27.19 23.87 7.39
C LEU A 685 28.18 23.04 8.25
N THR A 686 27.71 22.19 9.17
CA THR A 686 28.59 21.53 10.16
C THR A 686 28.66 20.01 10.09
N GLN A 687 28.06 19.33 9.10
CA GLN A 687 28.31 17.89 8.90
C GLN A 687 29.22 17.61 7.70
N THR A 688 30.42 17.15 8.00
CA THR A 688 31.50 16.73 7.09
C THR A 688 31.23 15.39 6.39
N ASN A 689 29.97 14.99 6.20
CA ASN A 689 29.62 13.74 5.53
C ASN A 689 29.34 14.03 4.04
N SER A 690 30.27 13.57 3.19
CA SER A 690 30.39 13.83 1.75
C SER A 690 29.24 13.33 0.85
N ALA A 691 28.12 12.87 1.40
CA ALA A 691 26.92 12.49 0.64
C ALA A 691 25.81 13.56 0.73
N ALA A 692 25.95 14.55 1.62
CA ALA A 692 24.98 15.64 1.81
C ALA A 692 25.48 16.99 1.28
N SER A 693 26.70 17.07 0.73
CA SER A 693 27.26 18.30 0.17
C SER A 693 26.60 18.68 -1.15
N ASP A 694 26.28 17.71 -2.01
CA ASP A 694 26.03 17.99 -3.43
C ASP A 694 24.74 18.76 -3.75
N TYR A 695 23.75 18.81 -2.85
CA TYR A 695 22.53 19.61 -3.04
C TYR A 695 22.51 20.96 -2.30
N CYS A 696 23.28 21.13 -1.20
CA CYS A 696 23.64 22.49 -0.74
C CYS A 696 24.90 22.99 -1.52
N SER A 697 25.42 22.23 -2.49
CA SER A 697 26.53 22.60 -3.38
C SER A 697 26.21 22.38 -4.87
N LEU A 698 25.00 22.78 -5.29
CA LEU A 698 24.94 23.44 -6.61
C LEU A 698 26.00 24.54 -6.54
N SER A 699 26.96 24.45 -7.45
CA SER A 699 28.25 25.14 -7.39
C SER A 699 28.16 26.54 -6.80
N ASN A 700 29.19 26.91 -6.02
CA ASN A 700 29.36 28.20 -5.33
C ASN A 700 29.30 29.48 -6.23
N ASN A 701 28.73 29.40 -7.43
CA ASN A 701 28.43 30.49 -8.34
C ASN A 701 26.95 30.62 -8.75
N GLU A 702 26.03 29.74 -8.33
CA GLU A 702 24.59 29.89 -8.64
C GLU A 702 23.69 30.02 -7.41
N MET A 703 24.04 29.42 -6.26
CA MET A 703 23.38 29.69 -4.96
C MET A 703 23.88 30.98 -4.33
N ASN A 704 23.73 32.09 -5.06
CA ASN A 704 23.69 33.40 -4.43
C ASN A 704 22.43 33.46 -3.55
N THR A 705 22.57 34.16 -2.42
CA THR A 705 21.59 34.52 -1.39
C THR A 705 20.22 35.07 -1.86
N ALA A 706 20.00 35.17 -3.17
CA ALA A 706 18.72 35.42 -3.83
C ALA A 706 17.94 34.15 -4.25
N GLN A 707 18.50 32.94 -4.12
CA GLN A 707 17.82 31.66 -4.41
C GLN A 707 17.09 31.07 -3.19
N MET A 708 17.39 31.52 -1.96
CA MET A 708 16.45 31.44 -0.83
C MET A 708 15.38 32.55 -0.91
N ARG A 709 14.90 32.86 -2.12
CA ARG A 709 13.62 33.54 -2.32
C ARG A 709 12.56 32.56 -1.80
N GLN A 710 12.22 32.71 -0.52
CA GLN A 710 11.54 31.69 0.26
C GLN A 710 10.18 31.33 -0.32
N GLU A 711 10.10 30.16 -0.95
CA GLU A 711 8.86 29.42 -1.15
C GLU A 711 8.25 29.16 0.24
N MET A 712 7.20 29.91 0.57
CA MET A 712 6.37 29.64 1.74
C MET A 712 5.11 28.97 1.25
N LEU A 713 4.85 27.77 1.75
CA LEU A 713 3.55 27.15 1.55
C LEU A 713 2.49 27.99 2.24
N MET A 714 1.46 28.32 1.49
CA MET A 714 0.22 28.83 2.04
C MET A 714 -0.45 27.68 2.80
N PRO A 715 -0.90 27.92 4.05
CA PRO A 715 -1.77 26.98 4.73
C PRO A 715 -2.93 26.59 3.85
N VAL A 716 -3.36 25.33 3.91
CA VAL A 716 -4.50 24.85 3.13
C VAL A 716 -5.75 25.72 3.31
N CYS A 717 -5.92 26.32 4.50
CA CYS A 717 -7.03 27.19 4.86
C CYS A 717 -6.63 28.67 4.94
N VAL A 718 -7.39 29.51 4.24
CA VAL A 718 -7.25 30.97 4.22
C VAL A 718 -8.50 31.64 4.79
N VAL A 719 -8.40 32.92 5.20
CA VAL A 719 -9.45 33.61 5.97
C VAL A 719 -10.12 34.68 5.12
N GLN A 720 -11.45 34.74 5.19
CA GLN A 720 -12.21 35.86 4.65
C GLN A 720 -12.01 37.10 5.53
N TYR A 721 -11.50 38.17 4.93
CA TYR A 721 -11.38 39.48 5.57
C TYR A 721 -12.28 40.49 4.85
N ARG A 722 -13.09 41.20 5.62
CA ARG A 722 -13.96 42.26 5.11
C ARG A 722 -13.31 43.60 5.41
N ASP A 723 -12.72 44.19 4.37
CA ASP A 723 -12.22 45.56 4.38
C ASP A 723 -13.40 46.53 4.22
N VAL A 724 -13.18 47.83 4.39
CA VAL A 724 -14.21 48.87 4.31
C VAL A 724 -14.88 48.90 2.92
N ASN A 725 -14.15 48.51 1.87
CA ASN A 725 -14.58 48.64 0.48
C ASN A 725 -14.67 47.32 -0.29
N GLU A 726 -14.13 46.21 0.24
CA GLU A 726 -14.05 44.94 -0.50
C GLU A 726 -13.84 43.74 0.43
N THR A 727 -14.25 42.55 -0.03
CA THR A 727 -14.00 41.27 0.66
C THR A 727 -12.79 40.60 0.03
N LYS A 728 -11.81 40.24 0.86
CA LYS A 728 -10.55 39.59 0.45
C LYS A 728 -10.39 38.23 1.10
N TRP A 729 -9.59 37.37 0.48
CA TRP A 729 -9.03 36.17 1.08
C TRP A 729 -7.57 36.44 1.45
N ILE A 730 -7.26 36.36 2.73
CA ILE A 730 -5.93 36.66 3.26
C ILE A 730 -5.39 35.48 4.06
N SER A 731 -4.06 35.41 4.20
CA SER A 731 -3.42 34.42 5.06
C SER A 731 -3.86 34.57 6.52
N GLN A 732 -3.80 33.49 7.30
CA GLN A 732 -4.13 33.54 8.73
C GLN A 732 -3.21 34.50 9.50
N LYS A 733 -1.94 34.65 9.06
CA LYS A 733 -1.00 35.66 9.60
C LYS A 733 -1.54 37.08 9.40
N ALA A 734 -1.94 37.43 8.18
CA ALA A 734 -2.47 38.75 7.88
C ALA A 734 -3.77 39.02 8.66
N PHE A 735 -4.64 38.02 8.77
CA PHE A 735 -5.85 38.13 9.59
C PHE A 735 -5.52 38.36 11.06
N ARG A 736 -4.59 37.56 11.63
CA ARG A 736 -4.07 37.70 13.00
C ARG A 736 -3.60 39.12 13.28
N GLU A 737 -2.81 39.70 12.39
CA GLU A 737 -2.28 41.05 12.52
C GLU A 737 -3.39 42.10 12.43
N SER A 738 -4.34 41.92 11.50
CA SER A 738 -5.48 42.84 11.33
C SER A 738 -6.39 42.91 12.56
N VAL A 739 -6.51 41.83 13.34
CA VAL A 739 -7.32 41.78 14.57
C VAL A 739 -6.49 41.95 15.84
N GLY A 740 -5.19 42.22 15.73
CA GLY A 740 -4.30 42.43 16.88
C GLY A 740 -4.09 41.17 17.75
N PHE A 741 -4.14 39.98 17.15
CA PHE A 741 -4.00 38.71 17.87
C PHE A 741 -2.52 38.36 18.11
N ASP A 742 -2.17 38.06 19.36
CA ASP A 742 -0.81 37.72 19.76
C ASP A 742 -0.37 36.36 19.17
N GLN A 743 0.81 36.32 18.54
CA GLN A 743 1.37 35.11 17.94
C GLN A 743 1.58 33.99 18.98
N SER A 744 1.88 34.34 20.23
CA SER A 744 2.03 33.35 21.32
C SER A 744 0.75 32.53 21.57
N LYS A 745 -0.38 32.97 21.02
CA LYS A 745 -1.71 32.37 21.14
C LYS A 745 -2.13 31.60 19.88
N CYS A 746 -1.27 31.48 18.87
CA CYS A 746 -1.52 30.66 17.68
C CYS A 746 -1.49 29.17 18.03
N LEU A 747 -2.17 28.32 17.25
CA LEU A 747 -2.14 26.85 17.43
C LEU A 747 -0.70 26.32 17.48
N ILE A 748 0.18 26.90 16.66
CA ILE A 748 1.62 26.69 16.71
C ILE A 748 2.28 28.05 16.98
N SER A 749 2.86 28.22 18.18
CA SER A 749 3.50 29.48 18.61
C SER A 749 4.57 29.99 17.63
N ASP A 750 5.22 29.06 16.94
CA ASP A 750 6.35 29.31 16.06
C ASP A 750 5.95 29.43 14.58
N SER A 751 4.67 29.21 14.25
CA SER A 751 4.12 29.36 12.89
C SER A 751 2.98 30.39 12.90
N PRO A 752 3.20 31.61 12.38
CA PRO A 752 2.14 32.61 12.29
C PRO A 752 1.09 32.29 11.21
N PHE A 753 1.34 31.28 10.37
CA PHE A 753 0.47 30.89 9.26
C PHE A 753 -0.57 29.84 9.67
N ASP A 754 -0.28 29.01 10.66
CA ASP A 754 -1.23 28.03 11.23
C ASP A 754 -1.87 28.56 12.52
N CYS A 755 -2.35 29.81 12.50
CA CYS A 755 -2.72 30.47 13.75
C CYS A 755 -4.09 30.03 14.29
N PHE A 756 -5.08 29.90 13.41
CA PHE A 756 -6.48 29.71 13.77
C PHE A 756 -7.05 28.35 13.37
N VAL A 757 -6.70 27.85 12.19
CA VAL A 757 -7.13 26.54 11.67
C VAL A 757 -5.91 25.82 11.11
N ARG A 758 -5.74 24.55 11.46
CA ARG A 758 -4.62 23.74 10.99
C ARG A 758 -5.06 22.32 10.66
N ALA A 759 -4.76 21.84 9.46
CA ALA A 759 -4.87 20.41 9.16
C ALA A 759 -3.78 19.65 9.94
N ILE A 760 -4.15 18.58 10.64
CA ILE A 760 -3.18 17.83 11.45
C ILE A 760 -2.33 16.96 10.53
N PRO A 761 -0.99 17.12 10.48
CA PRO A 761 -0.15 16.25 9.66
C PRO A 761 -0.32 14.78 10.07
N GLY A 762 -0.60 13.90 9.11
CA GLY A 762 -0.93 12.49 9.34
C GLY A 762 -2.42 12.21 9.54
N GLY A 763 -3.24 13.25 9.72
CA GLY A 763 -4.71 13.23 9.60
C GLY A 763 -5.20 14.15 8.48
N ASP A 764 -4.30 14.65 7.64
CA ASP A 764 -4.52 15.57 6.53
C ASP A 764 -4.84 14.85 5.22
N GLN A 765 -5.22 13.57 5.30
CA GLN A 765 -5.59 12.74 4.17
C GLN A 765 -6.85 11.93 4.50
N ALA A 766 -7.77 11.89 3.53
CA ALA A 766 -8.92 11.00 3.55
C ALA A 766 -8.94 10.12 2.29
N LEU A 767 -9.38 8.87 2.44
CA LEU A 767 -9.48 7.89 1.36
C LEU A 767 -10.92 7.39 1.27
N TYR A 768 -11.47 7.32 0.06
CA TYR A 768 -12.79 6.76 -0.23
C TYR A 768 -12.66 5.60 -1.22
N SER A 769 -13.32 4.48 -0.93
CA SER A 769 -13.20 3.27 -1.77
C SER A 769 -13.70 3.51 -3.20
N LYS A 770 -14.93 4.00 -3.35
CA LYS A 770 -15.53 4.35 -4.64
C LYS A 770 -16.70 5.34 -4.53
N ILE A 771 -16.97 6.03 -5.63
CA ILE A 771 -18.13 6.89 -5.82
C ILE A 771 -18.84 6.46 -7.11
N ASN A 772 -20.08 6.01 -6.98
CA ASN A 772 -20.91 5.58 -8.11
C ASN A 772 -21.22 6.75 -9.07
N PRO A 773 -21.54 6.46 -10.35
CA PRO A 773 -21.92 7.48 -11.33
C PRO A 773 -23.02 8.39 -10.82
N ASN A 774 -22.90 9.69 -11.05
CA ASN A 774 -23.89 10.70 -10.68
C ASN A 774 -24.29 10.68 -9.19
N SER A 775 -23.41 10.20 -8.31
CA SER A 775 -23.68 10.00 -6.87
C SER A 775 -22.63 10.69 -5.99
N THR A 776 -22.86 10.68 -4.68
CA THR A 776 -21.88 11.05 -3.66
C THR A 776 -21.28 9.81 -3.01
N TRP A 777 -20.12 9.94 -2.35
CA TRP A 777 -19.51 8.79 -1.65
C TRP A 777 -20.48 8.14 -0.67
N ALA A 778 -21.09 8.93 0.23
CA ALA A 778 -22.06 8.43 1.20
C ALA A 778 -23.18 7.61 0.53
N LYS A 779 -23.82 8.14 -0.52
CA LYS A 779 -24.87 7.44 -1.28
C LYS A 779 -24.36 6.19 -2.04
N SER A 780 -23.05 6.03 -2.19
CA SER A 780 -22.42 4.91 -2.89
C SER A 780 -22.05 3.75 -1.98
N VAL A 781 -21.88 4.01 -0.68
CA VAL A 781 -21.36 3.02 0.28
C VAL A 781 -22.32 2.66 1.41
N VAL A 782 -23.39 3.44 1.60
CA VAL A 782 -24.45 3.09 2.55
C VAL A 782 -25.83 2.98 1.89
N ALA A 783 -26.67 2.13 2.49
CA ALA A 783 -28.08 2.05 2.15
C ALA A 783 -28.78 3.41 2.39
N GLU A 784 -29.84 3.66 1.62
CA GLU A 784 -30.60 4.90 1.71
C GLU A 784 -31.15 5.11 3.13
N GLY A 785 -30.76 6.22 3.78
CA GLY A 785 -31.15 6.55 5.15
C GLY A 785 -30.16 6.16 6.25
N SER A 786 -29.07 5.47 5.94
CA SER A 786 -27.98 5.16 6.88
C SER A 786 -26.86 6.20 6.84
N LEU A 787 -26.11 6.36 7.94
CA LEU A 787 -24.88 7.15 7.97
C LEU A 787 -23.68 6.29 7.56
N PRO A 788 -22.74 6.83 6.76
CA PRO A 788 -21.49 6.13 6.45
C PRO A 788 -20.70 5.76 7.70
N ASN A 789 -19.91 4.68 7.61
CA ASN A 789 -18.98 4.33 8.69
C ASN A 789 -17.81 5.33 8.68
N PHE A 790 -17.51 5.90 9.84
CA PHE A 790 -16.47 6.91 10.00
C PHE A 790 -15.26 6.32 10.71
N ALA A 791 -14.08 6.53 10.15
CA ALA A 791 -12.86 5.93 10.63
C ALA A 791 -11.67 6.88 10.40
N SER A 792 -10.53 6.58 11.03
CA SER A 792 -9.32 7.40 10.91
C SER A 792 -8.81 7.56 9.48
N TRP A 793 -9.18 6.67 8.55
CA TRP A 793 -8.72 6.67 7.16
C TRP A 793 -9.61 7.48 6.20
N ASN A 794 -10.85 7.83 6.56
CA ASN A 794 -11.77 8.57 5.69
C ASN A 794 -12.08 10.00 6.17
N LEU A 795 -11.43 10.48 7.23
CA LEU A 795 -11.63 11.81 7.78
C LEU A 795 -10.38 12.68 7.60
N LEU A 796 -10.61 13.95 7.26
CA LEU A 796 -9.60 15.00 7.39
C LEU A 796 -9.70 15.60 8.79
N LEU A 797 -8.59 15.71 9.51
CA LEU A 797 -8.56 16.22 10.87
C LEU A 797 -8.04 17.65 10.92
N PHE A 798 -8.78 18.53 11.57
CA PHE A 798 -8.42 19.93 11.77
C PHE A 798 -8.43 20.32 13.24
N GLU A 799 -7.48 21.17 13.63
CA GLU A 799 -7.44 21.86 14.92
C GLU A 799 -8.02 23.26 14.75
N ILE A 800 -8.90 23.66 15.67
CA ILE A 800 -9.50 24.99 15.70
C ILE A 800 -9.04 25.73 16.94
N ASN A 801 -8.46 26.92 16.77
CA ASN A 801 -7.97 27.71 17.88
C ASN A 801 -9.11 28.10 18.83
N PRO A 802 -9.00 27.90 20.16
CA PRO A 802 -10.03 28.27 21.13
C PRO A 802 -10.42 29.76 21.14
N ARG A 803 -9.62 30.61 20.51
CA ARG A 803 -9.79 32.06 20.49
C ARG A 803 -10.08 32.61 19.10
N VAL A 804 -10.36 31.74 18.12
CA VAL A 804 -10.84 32.20 16.82
C VAL A 804 -12.22 32.87 17.01
N PRO A 805 -12.45 34.10 16.52
CA PRO A 805 -13.74 34.76 16.69
C PRO A 805 -14.87 33.99 15.98
N PRO A 806 -16.02 33.77 16.64
CA PRO A 806 -17.21 33.23 15.98
C PRO A 806 -17.64 34.11 14.80
N GLY A 807 -18.12 33.50 13.72
CA GLY A 807 -18.44 34.19 12.47
C GLY A 807 -17.25 34.36 11.51
N THR A 808 -16.03 34.01 11.93
CA THR A 808 -14.86 33.99 11.02
C THR A 808 -15.05 32.89 9.98
N THR A 809 -14.89 33.24 8.70
CA THR A 809 -15.06 32.31 7.58
C THR A 809 -13.72 31.92 6.99
N PHE A 810 -13.53 30.63 6.78
CA PHE A 810 -12.35 30.04 6.17
C PHE A 810 -12.71 29.39 4.82
N ASP A 811 -11.77 29.40 3.88
CA ASP A 811 -11.80 28.58 2.66
C ASP A 811 -10.57 27.67 2.68
N CYS A 812 -10.81 26.36 2.72
CA CYS A 812 -9.75 25.36 2.63
C CYS A 812 -9.70 24.76 1.23
N ARG A 813 -8.55 24.91 0.56
CA ARG A 813 -8.30 24.43 -0.79
C ARG A 813 -7.79 23.00 -0.77
N LEU A 814 -8.71 22.07 -0.60
CA LEU A 814 -8.41 20.65 -0.58
C LEU A 814 -8.05 20.16 -1.99
N ARG A 815 -7.26 19.09 -2.07
CA ARG A 815 -6.89 18.45 -3.35
C ARG A 815 -7.50 17.07 -3.43
N ALA A 816 -8.20 16.75 -4.52
CA ALA A 816 -8.81 15.46 -4.75
C ALA A 816 -8.26 14.79 -6.01
N ARG A 817 -8.02 13.49 -5.96
CA ARG A 817 -7.71 12.64 -7.12
C ARG A 817 -8.23 11.24 -6.90
N PHE A 818 -8.14 10.37 -7.90
CA PHE A 818 -8.60 8.99 -7.79
C PHE A 818 -7.82 8.05 -8.71
N THR A 819 -7.85 6.75 -8.43
CA THR A 819 -6.97 5.76 -9.06
C THR A 819 -7.23 5.61 -10.56
N ASN A 820 -8.50 5.52 -10.99
CA ASN A 820 -8.86 5.51 -12.41
C ASN A 820 -9.04 6.90 -13.03
N CYS A 821 -8.38 7.90 -12.47
CA CYS A 821 -8.30 9.22 -13.06
C CYS A 821 -7.41 9.19 -14.30
N ASP A 822 -7.86 9.75 -15.41
CA ASP A 822 -7.01 9.86 -16.60
C ASP A 822 -5.89 10.86 -16.30
N ASP A 823 -6.27 12.11 -16.06
CA ASP A 823 -5.44 13.30 -16.01
C ASP A 823 -4.93 13.71 -14.62
N CYS A 824 -4.94 12.77 -13.67
CA CYS A 824 -4.27 12.94 -12.37
C CYS A 824 -2.85 12.38 -12.37
N TRP A 825 -2.49 11.59 -13.38
CA TRP A 825 -1.24 10.84 -13.39
C TRP A 825 -0.33 11.18 -14.55
N HIS A 826 -0.88 11.50 -15.72
CA HIS A 826 -0.11 11.83 -16.92
C HIS A 826 -0.01 13.34 -17.11
N ASP A 827 1.19 13.80 -17.48
CA ASP A 827 1.40 15.20 -17.80
C ASP A 827 0.87 15.50 -19.20
N LYS A 828 -0.30 16.14 -19.26
CA LYS A 828 -0.93 16.61 -20.52
C LYS A 828 -0.06 17.57 -21.31
N SER A 829 0.89 18.26 -20.67
CA SER A 829 1.82 19.16 -21.36
C SER A 829 2.80 18.38 -22.25
N ARG A 830 2.99 17.08 -21.98
CA ARG A 830 3.87 16.22 -22.73
C ARG A 830 3.12 15.45 -23.82
N SER A 831 3.65 15.56 -25.04
CA SER A 831 3.12 14.81 -26.19
C SER A 831 3.38 13.30 -26.13
N ASP A 832 4.29 12.84 -25.27
CA ASP A 832 4.60 11.42 -25.12
C ASP A 832 3.62 10.68 -24.18
N GLY A 833 2.82 11.41 -23.40
CA GLY A 833 1.82 10.85 -22.49
C GLY A 833 2.44 10.19 -21.26
N ASP A 834 3.63 10.65 -20.85
CA ASP A 834 4.31 10.17 -19.64
C ASP A 834 3.65 10.66 -18.35
N ASP A 835 4.02 10.05 -17.24
CA ASP A 835 3.51 10.41 -15.91
C ASP A 835 4.07 11.76 -15.42
N TYR A 836 3.41 12.39 -14.45
CA TYR A 836 3.98 13.55 -13.75
C TYR A 836 5.25 13.14 -13.00
N LEU A 837 6.23 14.05 -12.96
CA LEU A 837 7.36 13.96 -12.03
C LEU A 837 6.83 14.01 -10.60
N ASP A 838 7.53 13.34 -9.70
CA ASP A 838 7.08 13.18 -8.33
C ASP A 838 6.85 14.53 -7.67
N TYR A 839 7.66 15.55 -7.95
CA TYR A 839 7.54 16.85 -7.28
C TYR A 839 6.27 17.61 -7.68
N GLU A 840 5.73 17.32 -8.87
CA GLU A 840 4.52 17.98 -9.37
C GLU A 840 3.29 17.61 -8.55
N TYR A 841 3.35 16.51 -7.79
CA TYR A 841 2.32 16.13 -6.82
C TYR A 841 2.30 17.03 -5.57
N SER A 842 3.25 17.97 -5.40
CA SER A 842 3.10 19.09 -4.46
C SER A 842 2.22 20.22 -5.01
N GLY A 843 1.99 20.29 -6.32
CA GLY A 843 1.18 21.33 -6.94
C GLY A 843 -0.30 20.94 -7.07
N GLY A 844 -1.03 21.77 -7.82
CA GLY A 844 -2.44 21.55 -8.14
C GLY A 844 -2.70 20.68 -9.37
N ASN A 845 -1.77 20.62 -10.34
CA ASN A 845 -2.02 19.99 -11.65
C ASN A 845 -2.42 18.50 -11.59
N PRO A 846 -1.86 17.65 -10.70
CA PRO A 846 -2.30 16.26 -10.61
C PRO A 846 -3.64 16.06 -9.89
N TYR A 847 -4.28 17.14 -9.43
CA TYR A 847 -5.46 17.10 -8.56
C TYR A 847 -6.58 17.98 -9.08
N LYS A 848 -7.79 17.70 -8.63
CA LYS A 848 -8.91 18.64 -8.64
C LYS A 848 -8.87 19.45 -7.35
N ILE A 849 -8.88 20.78 -7.45
CA ILE A 849 -8.98 21.64 -6.27
C ILE A 849 -10.45 21.72 -5.83
N ILE A 850 -10.68 21.50 -4.53
CA ILE A 850 -11.99 21.51 -3.88
C ILE A 850 -11.98 22.62 -2.83
N HIS A 851 -12.76 23.67 -3.08
CA HIS A 851 -12.98 24.75 -2.12
C HIS A 851 -13.98 24.31 -1.05
N PHE A 852 -13.49 24.09 0.16
CA PHE A 852 -14.31 23.78 1.33
C PHE A 852 -14.38 25.01 2.23
N GLN A 853 -15.50 25.73 2.13
CA GLN A 853 -15.76 26.91 2.94
C GLN A 853 -16.58 26.57 4.18
N PHE A 854 -16.17 27.09 5.33
CA PHE A 854 -16.93 27.00 6.56
C PHE A 854 -16.78 28.26 7.41
N THR A 855 -17.76 28.49 8.27
CA THR A 855 -17.75 29.58 9.24
C THR A 855 -17.67 28.98 10.63
N ILE A 856 -16.79 29.51 11.47
CA ILE A 856 -16.72 29.14 12.87
C ILE A 856 -18.04 29.51 13.54
N THR A 857 -18.67 28.52 14.16
CA THR A 857 -19.91 28.69 14.91
C THR A 857 -19.64 28.52 16.39
N ASP A 858 -20.26 29.40 17.18
CA ASP A 858 -20.28 29.41 18.66
C ASP A 858 -18.99 29.95 19.33
#